data_AF-A0A8C3CXG8-F1
#
_entry.id   AF-A0A8C3CXG8-F1
#
_cell.length_a   1.000
_cell.length_b   1.000
_cell.length_c   1.000
_cell.angle_alpha   90.00
_cell.angle_beta   90.00
_cell.angle_gamma   90.00
#
_symmetry.space_group_name_H-M   'P 1'
#
loop_
_entity.id
_entity.type
_entity.pdbx_description
1 polymer ?
#
loop_
_entity_poly.entity_id
_entity_poly.type
_entity_poly.pdbx_seq_one_letter_code
_entity_poly.pdbx_strand_id
1 'polypeptide(L)'
;MAPLLLLLLLLLGQPLLGAPGQGSGTWARFARLPYPQDQLFLHDTFPDGFLWGVGSAAYQTEGGWRQEGKGASVWDTFAHRPATPPGSGFTGPTGGDVASDSYNNLFRDTEGLRRLGVSHYRFSLAWARLLPNGTAPLNPAGLAHYDRLLGRLRALGVEPVVTLYHWDLPQHLQDTFGGWASPVLPELFRDYAELCFRHFGGQVRYWLTMDNPYVVAWHGYGTGRLPPGVRGGPRLGYRAAHHLLQAHAKVWHLYNDHFRPTQRGKVSIALSSHWIKPQSMTDKNIKECQKSLDFVLGWFAKPIFIDGDYPESMRSNLSSLLPEFSEDEKKYIKGTADFFALSFGATLSFQLLDSHMKFQQLESISLRQLLYWISCEYNNPPVFIVENSWFVSGSTKRDDAKYIYYLKKFIMETLKAIRYDGVNVFGYTVWSLLDGFEWHRGYSIRRGLFYVDFQSHDKKLMPKSSVLFYQKLIEKNGFPPLPENLPIEGVFPCGFAWGIVDNYIQVDTTPAQFLDPNVYVWDVHQTKKLIKVDGVFTSKRKRHCVDFAAIRLQVSLLQEMHVTHFHFSLKWSLILPLGNLSLINHTLVHYYRCFASELLRVNITPVVALWQPMAENQELPVSLAKYGAWENPETIQAFVEYAKFCFTSFGDYVKFWITMNEPSVKNLTYTAGHNLLKAHAKAWHLYHKEFRRSQKGKISIALQADWVEPACPFSRNDQEVADRILEFDIGWLAEPIFGDGDYPHVMRAWLHRRNSVDLYNFHLPSFSEDEKKLIQGSFDFFALSHYTTTLVGWEKEDALKYDHYLEVQMINDITWLHSPNRAAVVPWGLRKLLKWVKSKYGDIPIYVMANGIDDDQNMVHDKLRVYYIQNYINEALKAYALDNVNLQGYFVYSFNDRTAPKYGLYGYVANQYQPKPSMEHYREIIDKNGFPGPDTPEVLCPEEIALCTECHFFRTRKSLLAFISFIFVAFIVTIFFITYYSKRVERRYK
;
A
#
# COMPACT_ATOMS: atom_id res chain seq x y z
N MET A 1 50.95 -29.95 8.63
CA MET A 1 50.48 -29.94 7.22
C MET A 1 48.97 -30.19 7.05
N ALA A 2 48.21 -30.54 8.10
CA ALA A 2 46.76 -30.74 8.00
C ALA A 2 45.85 -29.47 8.06
N PRO A 3 46.22 -28.33 8.66
CA PRO A 3 45.30 -27.19 8.75
C PRO A 3 45.33 -26.26 7.54
N LEU A 4 46.36 -26.35 6.68
CA LEU A 4 46.44 -25.55 5.45
C LEU A 4 45.57 -26.14 4.32
N LEU A 5 45.38 -27.46 4.30
CA LEU A 5 44.52 -28.12 3.31
C LEU A 5 43.02 -27.83 3.54
N LEU A 6 42.61 -27.69 4.80
CA LEU A 6 41.21 -27.38 5.15
C LEU A 6 40.84 -25.93 4.79
N LEU A 7 41.78 -25.00 4.91
CA LEU A 7 41.57 -23.60 4.49
C LEU A 7 41.52 -23.47 2.96
N LEU A 8 42.32 -24.26 2.23
CA LEU A 8 42.25 -24.34 0.77
C LEU A 8 40.97 -25.01 0.27
N LEU A 9 40.44 -26.03 0.96
CA LEU A 9 39.17 -26.67 0.63
C LEU A 9 37.94 -25.78 0.92
N LEU A 10 38.01 -24.88 1.91
CA LEU A 10 36.96 -23.88 2.18
C LEU A 10 37.02 -22.68 1.21
N LEU A 11 38.18 -22.39 0.61
CA LEU A 11 38.32 -21.39 -0.46
C LEU A 11 37.96 -21.94 -1.85
N LEU A 12 37.89 -23.27 -2.01
CA LEU A 12 37.51 -23.96 -3.26
C LEU A 12 36.01 -24.33 -3.33
N GLY A 13 35.21 -23.90 -2.34
CA GLY A 13 33.79 -24.24 -2.18
C GLY A 13 32.79 -23.17 -2.65
N GLN A 14 33.17 -22.22 -3.50
CA GLN A 14 32.19 -21.40 -4.22
C GLN A 14 31.93 -22.03 -5.60
N PRO A 15 30.69 -22.38 -5.97
CA PRO A 15 30.39 -22.75 -7.34
C PRO A 15 30.52 -21.49 -8.20
N LEU A 16 31.72 -21.29 -8.77
CA LEU A 16 32.07 -20.13 -9.60
C LEU A 16 31.58 -20.24 -11.06
N LEU A 17 30.58 -21.07 -11.33
CA LEU A 17 29.96 -21.20 -12.65
C LEU A 17 28.44 -21.28 -12.49
N GLY A 18 27.74 -20.18 -12.81
CA GLY A 18 26.33 -20.22 -13.18
C GLY A 18 26.13 -21.22 -14.33
N ALA A 19 25.05 -21.99 -14.24
CA ALA A 19 24.67 -22.97 -15.24
C ALA A 19 23.15 -22.88 -15.46
N PRO A 20 22.65 -23.20 -16.67
CA PRO A 20 21.21 -23.20 -16.97
C PRO A 20 20.41 -23.94 -15.89
N GLY A 21 19.35 -23.30 -15.41
CA GLY A 21 18.44 -23.83 -14.39
C GLY A 21 18.79 -23.44 -12.95
N GLN A 22 19.90 -22.75 -12.68
CA GLN A 22 20.21 -22.26 -11.34
C GLN A 22 19.25 -21.15 -10.86
N GLY A 23 18.57 -20.46 -11.78
CA GLY A 23 17.55 -19.47 -11.48
C GLY A 23 16.32 -20.06 -10.79
N SER A 24 16.09 -21.38 -10.87
CA SER A 24 14.92 -22.01 -10.25
C SER A 24 14.87 -21.89 -8.73
N GLY A 25 16.01 -21.66 -8.08
CA GLY A 25 16.09 -21.38 -6.65
C GLY A 25 15.48 -20.02 -6.24
N THR A 26 15.25 -19.11 -7.19
CA THR A 26 14.77 -17.75 -6.94
C THR A 26 13.45 -17.74 -6.18
N TRP A 27 12.44 -18.49 -6.64
CA TRP A 27 11.13 -18.50 -6.00
C TRP A 27 11.20 -18.98 -4.54
N ALA A 28 11.99 -20.03 -4.28
CA ALA A 28 12.18 -20.57 -2.93
C ALA A 28 12.94 -19.59 -2.00
N ARG A 29 13.97 -18.91 -2.52
CA ARG A 29 14.71 -17.87 -1.77
C ARG A 29 13.78 -16.73 -1.36
N PHE A 30 13.06 -16.14 -2.31
CA PHE A 30 12.21 -14.98 -2.06
C PHE A 30 11.01 -15.30 -1.16
N ALA A 31 10.52 -16.55 -1.18
CA ALA A 31 9.48 -16.99 -0.25
C ALA A 31 9.95 -17.08 1.22
N ARG A 32 11.26 -17.11 1.47
CA ARG A 32 11.86 -17.22 2.81
C ARG A 32 12.45 -15.91 3.34
N LEU A 33 12.40 -14.82 2.56
CA LEU A 33 12.95 -13.54 2.98
C LEU A 33 12.22 -12.99 4.21
N PRO A 34 12.93 -12.24 5.08
CA PRO A 34 12.34 -11.72 6.31
C PRO A 34 11.23 -10.73 6.00
N TYR A 35 10.06 -10.94 6.60
CA TYR A 35 8.91 -10.06 6.49
C TYR A 35 8.65 -9.35 7.82
N PRO A 36 8.30 -8.04 7.84
CA PRO A 36 8.10 -7.18 6.67
C PRO A 36 9.37 -6.52 6.11
N GLN A 37 10.54 -6.70 6.73
CA GLN A 37 11.77 -5.95 6.42
C GLN A 37 12.15 -5.96 4.93
N ASP A 38 12.04 -7.10 4.25
CA ASP A 38 12.32 -7.23 2.82
C ASP A 38 11.36 -6.43 1.92
N GLN A 39 10.12 -6.24 2.38
CA GLN A 39 9.07 -5.53 1.65
C GLN A 39 9.11 -4.02 1.87
N LEU A 40 9.76 -3.55 2.94
CA LEU A 40 9.88 -2.11 3.25
C LEU A 40 10.58 -1.33 2.15
N PHE A 41 10.26 -0.05 2.02
CA PHE A 41 10.95 0.85 1.11
C PHE A 41 12.42 1.00 1.52
N LEU A 42 13.36 0.80 0.58
CA LEU A 42 14.78 0.97 0.84
C LEU A 42 15.19 2.42 0.62
N HIS A 43 15.54 3.10 1.71
CA HIS A 43 16.15 4.42 1.69
C HIS A 43 17.67 4.31 1.58
N ASP A 44 18.19 4.31 0.36
CA ASP A 44 19.62 4.26 0.06
C ASP A 44 19.91 4.93 -1.30
N THR A 45 21.19 5.08 -1.61
CA THR A 45 21.71 5.59 -2.88
C THR A 45 22.22 4.46 -3.76
N PHE A 46 22.25 4.67 -5.07
CA PHE A 46 22.88 3.76 -6.03
C PHE A 46 24.41 3.88 -5.95
N PRO A 47 25.16 2.88 -6.47
CA PRO A 47 26.63 2.98 -6.54
C PRO A 47 27.11 4.24 -7.28
N ASP A 48 28.29 4.72 -6.92
CA ASP A 48 28.91 5.83 -7.65
C ASP A 48 29.17 5.45 -9.11
N GLY A 49 28.91 6.38 -10.03
CA GLY A 49 29.03 6.14 -11.47
C GLY A 49 27.85 5.37 -12.09
N PHE A 50 26.77 5.13 -11.35
CA PHE A 50 25.54 4.54 -11.91
C PHE A 50 24.96 5.40 -13.03
N LEU A 51 24.63 4.77 -14.16
CA LEU A 51 24.16 5.47 -15.35
C LEU A 51 22.64 5.68 -15.32
N TRP A 52 22.21 6.93 -15.22
CA TRP A 52 20.81 7.33 -15.33
C TRP A 52 20.52 7.87 -16.72
N GLY A 53 19.47 7.37 -17.37
CA GLY A 53 19.13 7.82 -18.69
C GLY A 53 17.68 7.58 -19.09
N VAL A 54 17.40 7.95 -20.32
CA VAL A 54 16.05 7.90 -20.87
C VAL A 54 16.10 7.44 -22.31
N GLY A 55 15.04 6.76 -22.76
CA GLY A 55 14.99 6.13 -24.08
C GLY A 55 13.96 6.72 -25.04
N SER A 56 14.21 6.58 -26.33
CA SER A 56 13.27 6.81 -27.43
C SER A 56 13.49 5.77 -28.54
N ALA A 57 12.54 5.69 -29.46
CA ALA A 57 12.65 4.89 -30.67
C ALA A 57 12.27 5.73 -31.90
N ALA A 58 12.90 5.39 -33.02
CA ALA A 58 12.76 6.12 -34.27
C ALA A 58 11.30 6.20 -34.73
N TYR A 59 10.64 5.06 -34.93
CA TYR A 59 9.25 5.04 -35.40
C TYR A 59 8.26 5.67 -34.41
N GLN A 60 8.56 5.59 -33.10
CA GLN A 60 7.69 6.17 -32.08
C GLN A 60 7.74 7.70 -32.05
N THR A 61 8.89 8.30 -32.37
CA THR A 61 9.15 9.72 -32.07
C THR A 61 9.62 10.56 -33.27
N GLU A 62 10.32 10.00 -34.26
CA GLU A 62 10.90 10.79 -35.37
C GLU A 62 9.84 11.40 -36.30
N GLY A 63 8.88 10.61 -36.78
CA GLY A 63 8.01 11.00 -37.88
C GLY A 63 8.76 11.19 -39.21
N GLY A 64 8.20 11.99 -40.11
CA GLY A 64 8.80 12.30 -41.41
C GLY A 64 8.98 11.05 -42.28
N TRP A 65 7.94 10.23 -42.40
CA TRP A 65 8.08 8.88 -42.94
C TRP A 65 8.57 8.76 -44.38
N ARG A 66 8.38 9.81 -45.20
CA ARG A 66 8.89 9.99 -46.57
C ARG A 66 9.73 11.25 -46.74
N GLN A 67 10.09 11.90 -45.64
CA GLN A 67 10.84 13.15 -45.68
C GLN A 67 12.29 12.89 -46.11
N GLU A 68 12.84 13.77 -46.97
CA GLU A 68 14.25 13.76 -47.39
C GLU A 68 14.75 12.38 -47.85
N GLY A 69 13.94 11.68 -48.64
CA GLY A 69 14.33 10.41 -49.26
C GLY A 69 14.29 9.19 -48.35
N LYS A 70 13.72 9.28 -47.12
CA LYS A 70 13.45 8.10 -46.28
C LYS A 70 12.56 7.10 -47.04
N GLY A 71 12.98 5.83 -47.06
CA GLY A 71 12.19 4.71 -47.57
C GLY A 71 11.11 4.27 -46.58
N ALA A 72 10.12 3.54 -47.08
CA ALA A 72 9.07 2.97 -46.22
C ALA A 72 9.63 1.82 -45.38
N SER A 73 9.28 1.79 -44.10
CA SER A 73 9.46 0.66 -43.20
C SER A 73 8.22 -0.25 -43.19
N VAL A 74 8.36 -1.43 -42.62
CA VAL A 74 7.24 -2.35 -42.38
C VAL A 74 6.15 -1.76 -41.49
N TRP A 75 6.50 -0.83 -40.60
CA TRP A 75 5.52 -0.14 -39.76
C TRP A 75 4.73 0.90 -40.54
N ASP A 76 5.37 1.63 -41.46
CA ASP A 76 4.70 2.61 -42.32
C ASP A 76 3.59 1.89 -43.12
N THR A 77 3.94 0.81 -43.83
CA THR A 77 2.97 0.08 -44.65
C THR A 77 1.89 -0.60 -43.83
N PHE A 78 2.22 -1.14 -42.65
CA PHE A 78 1.25 -1.79 -41.79
C PHE A 78 0.24 -0.80 -41.22
N ALA A 79 0.69 0.40 -40.82
CA ALA A 79 -0.18 1.43 -40.26
C ALA A 79 -1.11 2.09 -41.30
N HIS A 80 -0.71 2.14 -42.58
CA HIS A 80 -1.54 2.66 -43.67
C HIS A 80 -2.58 1.66 -44.20
N ARG A 81 -2.58 0.40 -43.76
CA ARG A 81 -3.61 -0.58 -44.16
C ARG A 81 -4.97 -0.17 -43.57
N PRO A 82 -6.06 -0.12 -44.36
CA PRO A 82 -7.38 0.22 -43.83
C PRO A 82 -7.80 -0.78 -42.75
N ALA A 83 -8.19 -0.30 -41.57
CA ALA A 83 -8.87 -1.10 -40.58
C ALA A 83 -10.38 -1.17 -40.89
N THR A 84 -10.99 -2.35 -40.87
CA THR A 84 -12.45 -2.50 -40.83
C THR A 84 -12.86 -3.65 -39.90
N PRO A 85 -14.04 -3.57 -39.23
CA PRO A 85 -15.20 -2.74 -39.56
C PRO A 85 -15.33 -1.42 -38.78
N PRO A 86 -16.24 -0.52 -39.25
CA PRO A 86 -16.44 0.82 -38.73
C PRO A 86 -17.18 0.80 -37.39
N GLY A 87 -16.73 1.63 -36.44
CA GLY A 87 -17.39 1.78 -35.13
C GLY A 87 -16.53 2.37 -34.02
N SER A 88 -15.19 2.32 -34.12
CA SER A 88 -14.31 3.04 -33.19
C SER A 88 -14.20 4.49 -33.64
N GLY A 89 -14.92 5.42 -32.98
CA GLY A 89 -14.91 6.86 -33.27
C GLY A 89 -13.57 7.57 -33.02
N PHE A 90 -12.44 6.99 -33.45
CA PHE A 90 -11.11 7.57 -33.36
C PHE A 90 -10.83 8.39 -34.62
N THR A 91 -10.88 9.72 -34.49
CA THR A 91 -10.53 10.71 -35.54
C THR A 91 -9.06 11.17 -35.45
N GLY A 92 -8.18 10.31 -34.92
CA GLY A 92 -6.75 10.62 -34.72
C GLY A 92 -5.85 10.24 -35.92
N PRO A 93 -4.57 10.67 -35.93
CA PRO A 93 -3.63 10.34 -37.00
C PRO A 93 -3.50 8.82 -37.18
N THR A 94 -3.59 8.36 -38.42
CA THR A 94 -3.32 6.96 -38.80
C THR A 94 -1.81 6.74 -38.89
N GLY A 95 -1.22 6.07 -37.90
CA GLY A 95 0.19 5.67 -37.93
C GLY A 95 1.19 6.65 -37.29
N GLY A 96 2.48 6.37 -37.53
CA GLY A 96 3.63 7.11 -36.99
C GLY A 96 4.19 8.18 -37.93
N ASP A 97 3.43 8.57 -38.96
CA ASP A 97 3.89 9.45 -40.05
C ASP A 97 4.53 10.76 -39.57
N VAL A 98 3.95 11.33 -38.52
CA VAL A 98 4.44 12.54 -37.84
C VAL A 98 4.80 12.22 -36.40
N ALA A 99 3.94 11.50 -35.67
CA ALA A 99 4.11 11.18 -34.25
C ALA A 99 4.53 12.42 -33.44
N SER A 100 5.67 12.34 -32.75
CA SER A 100 6.23 13.44 -31.96
C SER A 100 7.14 14.38 -32.75
N ASP A 101 7.39 14.08 -34.02
CA ASP A 101 8.10 14.94 -34.97
C ASP A 101 9.54 15.31 -34.56
N SER A 102 10.24 14.34 -33.95
CA SER A 102 11.61 14.50 -33.45
C SER A 102 12.63 14.68 -34.58
N TYR A 103 12.31 14.21 -35.79
CA TYR A 103 13.16 14.42 -36.98
C TYR A 103 13.40 15.91 -37.24
N ASN A 104 12.36 16.72 -37.07
CA ASN A 104 12.37 18.15 -37.29
C ASN A 104 12.65 18.96 -36.01
N ASN A 105 12.65 18.33 -34.83
CA ASN A 105 12.67 19.01 -33.54
C ASN A 105 13.80 18.53 -32.59
N LEU A 106 14.98 18.27 -33.14
CA LEU A 106 16.14 17.78 -32.39
C LEU A 106 16.52 18.66 -31.18
N PHE A 107 16.53 19.99 -31.35
CA PHE A 107 16.87 20.90 -30.25
C PHE A 107 15.85 20.83 -29.11
N ARG A 108 14.56 20.71 -29.44
CA ARG A 108 13.47 20.55 -28.46
C ARG A 108 13.69 19.31 -27.61
N ASP A 109 14.05 18.18 -28.22
CA ASP A 109 14.22 16.92 -27.50
C ASP A 109 15.47 16.91 -26.62
N THR A 110 16.58 17.45 -27.14
CA THR A 110 17.83 17.56 -26.38
C THR A 110 17.74 18.57 -25.23
N GLU A 111 16.87 19.56 -25.31
CA GLU A 111 16.53 20.42 -24.17
C GLU A 111 15.75 19.67 -23.08
N GLY A 112 14.90 18.73 -23.47
CA GLY A 112 14.26 17.78 -22.54
C GLY A 112 15.29 16.94 -21.77
N LEU A 113 16.33 16.46 -22.46
CA LEU A 113 17.45 15.72 -21.83
C LEU A 113 18.21 16.59 -20.84
N ARG A 114 18.57 17.82 -21.25
CA ARG A 114 19.25 18.79 -20.38
C ARG A 114 18.45 19.06 -19.11
N ARG A 115 17.13 19.21 -19.23
CA ARG A 115 16.23 19.44 -18.09
C ARG A 115 16.17 18.25 -17.13
N LEU A 116 16.24 17.02 -17.63
CA LEU A 116 16.25 15.82 -16.78
C LEU A 116 17.57 15.63 -16.03
N GLY A 117 18.68 16.15 -16.56
CA GLY A 117 20.01 15.92 -15.98
C GLY A 117 20.51 14.49 -16.16
N VAL A 118 20.05 13.79 -17.20
CA VAL A 118 20.44 12.40 -17.49
C VAL A 118 21.90 12.30 -17.97
N SER A 119 22.55 11.20 -17.62
CA SER A 119 23.90 10.86 -18.07
C SER A 119 23.95 10.21 -19.46
N HIS A 120 22.88 9.52 -19.86
CA HIS A 120 22.82 8.86 -21.17
C HIS A 120 21.45 9.02 -21.85
N TYR A 121 21.45 8.95 -23.16
CA TYR A 121 20.25 8.93 -23.99
C TYR A 121 20.28 7.74 -24.92
N ARG A 122 19.26 6.89 -24.78
CA ARG A 122 19.06 5.75 -25.66
C ARG A 122 18.13 6.14 -26.82
N PHE A 123 18.58 5.96 -28.06
CA PHE A 123 17.74 6.16 -29.25
C PHE A 123 18.04 5.11 -30.31
N SER A 124 17.15 4.93 -31.29
CA SER A 124 17.37 4.02 -32.40
C SER A 124 17.62 4.76 -33.71
N LEU A 125 18.38 4.12 -34.60
CA LEU A 125 18.55 4.55 -35.98
C LEU A 125 17.43 3.94 -36.84
N ALA A 126 16.79 4.75 -37.68
CA ALA A 126 15.84 4.26 -38.66
C ALA A 126 16.59 3.67 -39.87
N TRP A 127 16.61 2.35 -39.99
CA TRP A 127 17.28 1.67 -41.11
C TRP A 127 16.76 2.17 -42.45
N ALA A 128 15.44 2.26 -42.61
CA ALA A 128 14.81 2.77 -43.84
C ALA A 128 15.10 4.27 -44.10
N ARG A 129 15.59 5.03 -43.12
CA ARG A 129 16.01 6.42 -43.31
C ARG A 129 17.44 6.49 -43.84
N LEU A 130 18.35 5.67 -43.28
CA LEU A 130 19.75 5.63 -43.69
C LEU A 130 19.91 4.91 -45.03
N LEU A 131 19.25 3.78 -45.21
CA LEU A 131 19.25 2.98 -46.44
C LEU A 131 17.79 2.80 -46.89
N PRO A 132 17.27 3.64 -47.80
CA PRO A 132 15.85 3.62 -48.20
C PRO A 132 15.34 2.26 -48.70
N ASN A 133 16.18 1.52 -49.42
CA ASN A 133 15.89 0.16 -49.89
C ASN A 133 16.48 -0.93 -48.96
N GLY A 134 17.03 -0.54 -47.80
CA GLY A 134 17.76 -1.41 -46.88
C GLY A 134 19.19 -1.75 -47.30
N THR A 135 19.56 -1.44 -48.55
CA THR A 135 20.91 -1.52 -49.11
C THR A 135 21.29 -0.20 -49.76
N ALA A 136 22.51 -0.08 -50.28
CA ALA A 136 22.98 1.11 -50.99
C ALA A 136 22.05 1.51 -52.15
N PRO A 137 21.92 2.82 -52.47
CA PRO A 137 22.70 3.94 -51.95
C PRO A 137 22.26 4.47 -50.57
N LEU A 138 23.21 5.07 -49.86
CA LEU A 138 23.00 5.80 -48.61
C LEU A 138 22.18 7.08 -48.82
N ASN A 139 21.34 7.42 -47.85
CA ASN A 139 20.68 8.73 -47.77
C ASN A 139 21.53 9.72 -46.95
N PRO A 140 22.13 10.76 -47.56
CA PRO A 140 22.96 11.73 -46.85
C PRO A 140 22.20 12.57 -45.82
N ALA A 141 20.91 12.84 -46.05
CA ALA A 141 20.10 13.65 -45.14
C ALA A 141 19.82 12.90 -43.83
N GLY A 142 19.52 11.60 -43.93
CA GLY A 142 19.38 10.72 -42.76
C GLY A 142 20.67 10.64 -41.94
N LEU A 143 21.83 10.52 -42.59
CA LEU A 143 23.13 10.52 -41.92
C LEU A 143 23.37 11.85 -41.17
N ALA A 144 23.15 12.97 -41.85
CA ALA A 144 23.33 14.30 -41.28
C ALA A 144 22.40 14.56 -40.08
N HIS A 145 21.19 13.98 -40.06
CA HIS A 145 20.29 14.08 -38.91
C HIS A 145 20.90 13.45 -37.65
N TYR A 146 21.39 12.20 -37.74
CA TYR A 146 21.99 11.53 -36.59
C TYR A 146 23.34 12.12 -36.18
N ASP A 147 24.14 12.64 -37.13
CA ASP A 147 25.37 13.37 -36.80
C ASP A 147 25.08 14.64 -35.98
N ARG A 148 24.03 15.40 -36.35
CA ARG A 148 23.60 16.56 -35.55
C ARG A 148 23.16 16.14 -34.15
N LEU A 149 22.47 15.00 -34.02
CA LEU A 149 22.01 14.50 -32.72
C LEU A 149 23.19 14.13 -31.85
N LEU A 150 24.10 13.29 -32.34
CA LEU A 150 25.30 12.86 -31.63
C LEU A 150 26.21 14.06 -31.27
N GLY A 151 26.36 15.02 -32.18
CA GLY A 151 27.09 16.26 -31.92
C GLY A 151 26.46 17.07 -30.78
N ARG A 152 25.13 17.17 -30.74
CA ARG A 152 24.41 17.86 -29.66
C ARG A 152 24.48 17.11 -28.33
N LEU A 153 24.34 15.78 -28.32
CA LEU A 153 24.48 14.97 -27.11
C LEU A 153 25.87 15.12 -26.50
N ARG A 154 26.92 15.09 -27.33
CA ARG A 154 28.29 15.35 -26.89
C ARG A 154 28.45 16.74 -26.28
N ALA A 155 27.87 17.77 -26.89
CA ALA A 155 27.90 19.13 -26.36
C ALA A 155 27.18 19.28 -25.01
N LEU A 156 26.21 18.41 -24.72
CA LEU A 156 25.50 18.35 -23.44
C LEU A 156 26.16 17.42 -22.41
N GLY A 157 27.19 16.66 -22.81
CA GLY A 157 27.81 15.64 -21.96
C GLY A 157 26.93 14.41 -21.74
N VAL A 158 26.00 14.12 -22.66
CA VAL A 158 25.09 12.97 -22.60
C VAL A 158 25.65 11.84 -23.45
N GLU A 159 25.91 10.68 -22.86
CA GLU A 159 26.44 9.51 -23.56
C GLU A 159 25.37 8.87 -24.45
N PRO A 160 25.62 8.68 -25.76
CA PRO A 160 24.65 8.02 -26.63
C PRO A 160 24.69 6.49 -26.46
N VAL A 161 23.50 5.90 -26.28
CA VAL A 161 23.27 4.45 -26.35
C VAL A 161 22.45 4.16 -27.60
N VAL A 162 23.10 3.67 -28.65
CA VAL A 162 22.47 3.56 -29.98
C VAL A 162 21.93 2.16 -30.22
N THR A 163 20.65 2.06 -30.58
CA THR A 163 20.02 0.83 -31.07
C THR A 163 19.99 0.81 -32.59
N LEU A 164 20.60 -0.20 -33.22
CA LEU A 164 20.67 -0.30 -34.68
C LEU A 164 19.33 -0.67 -35.31
N TYR A 165 18.59 -1.59 -34.69
CA TYR A 165 17.29 -2.06 -35.18
C TYR A 165 16.21 -2.00 -34.09
N HIS A 166 15.16 -1.21 -34.32
CA HIS A 166 14.02 -1.10 -33.40
C HIS A 166 12.70 -1.27 -34.17
N TRP A 167 12.54 -2.48 -34.71
CA TRP A 167 11.32 -3.01 -35.34
C TRP A 167 10.95 -2.39 -36.69
N ASP A 168 11.79 -1.51 -37.22
CA ASP A 168 11.57 -0.63 -38.36
C ASP A 168 12.29 -1.11 -39.63
N LEU A 169 12.15 -2.41 -39.94
CA LEU A 169 12.72 -3.04 -41.13
C LEU A 169 12.31 -2.28 -42.40
N PRO A 170 13.23 -1.98 -43.34
CA PRO A 170 12.86 -1.43 -44.64
C PRO A 170 11.90 -2.36 -45.39
N GLN A 171 10.78 -1.82 -45.86
CA GLN A 171 9.73 -2.58 -46.54
C GLN A 171 10.28 -3.34 -47.76
N HIS A 172 11.23 -2.73 -48.48
CA HIS A 172 11.86 -3.36 -49.65
C HIS A 172 12.51 -4.72 -49.31
N LEU A 173 13.14 -4.85 -48.14
CA LEU A 173 13.73 -6.11 -47.69
C LEU A 173 12.66 -7.14 -47.31
N GLN A 174 11.53 -6.69 -46.78
CA GLN A 174 10.39 -7.55 -46.50
C GLN A 174 9.77 -8.10 -47.79
N ASP A 175 9.57 -7.26 -48.79
CA ASP A 175 8.92 -7.63 -50.05
C ASP A 175 9.83 -8.50 -50.94
N THR A 176 11.14 -8.20 -50.96
CA THR A 176 12.10 -8.88 -51.85
C THR A 176 12.54 -10.23 -51.29
N PHE A 177 12.86 -10.29 -49.99
CA PHE A 177 13.50 -11.46 -49.39
C PHE A 177 12.62 -12.19 -48.38
N GLY A 178 11.46 -11.63 -48.00
CA GLY A 178 10.60 -12.16 -46.94
C GLY A 178 10.97 -11.65 -45.54
N GLY A 179 11.85 -10.66 -45.43
CA GLY A 179 12.28 -10.09 -44.15
C GLY A 179 13.04 -11.10 -43.30
N TRP A 180 12.87 -11.06 -41.97
CA TRP A 180 13.66 -11.88 -41.02
C TRP A 180 13.44 -13.39 -41.17
N ALA A 181 12.40 -13.82 -41.90
CA ALA A 181 12.27 -15.22 -42.30
C ALA A 181 13.33 -15.68 -43.31
N SER A 182 14.11 -14.77 -43.89
CA SER A 182 15.11 -15.01 -44.92
C SER A 182 16.52 -15.22 -44.36
N PRO A 183 17.29 -16.21 -44.85
CA PRO A 183 18.68 -16.41 -44.43
C PRO A 183 19.65 -15.36 -44.98
N VAL A 184 19.21 -14.49 -45.90
CA VAL A 184 20.04 -13.41 -46.49
C VAL A 184 20.13 -12.19 -45.55
N LEU A 185 19.11 -11.98 -44.72
CA LEU A 185 19.02 -10.79 -43.89
C LEU A 185 20.12 -10.61 -42.83
N PRO A 186 20.64 -11.68 -42.20
CA PRO A 186 21.79 -11.55 -41.30
C PRO A 186 22.99 -10.84 -41.94
N GLU A 187 23.28 -11.07 -43.22
CA GLU A 187 24.36 -10.37 -43.93
C GLU A 187 24.00 -8.92 -44.26
N LEU A 188 22.78 -8.67 -44.75
CA LEU A 188 22.35 -7.30 -45.06
C LEU A 188 22.32 -6.41 -43.80
N PHE A 189 21.95 -7.00 -42.66
CA PHE A 189 22.01 -6.31 -41.38
C PHE A 189 23.45 -6.06 -40.91
N ARG A 190 24.37 -6.99 -41.20
CA ARG A 190 25.81 -6.82 -40.95
C ARG A 190 26.36 -5.61 -41.73
N ASP A 191 26.03 -5.48 -43.00
CA ASP A 191 26.47 -4.38 -43.86
C ASP A 191 25.92 -3.02 -43.39
N TYR A 192 24.65 -2.99 -42.99
CA TYR A 192 24.03 -1.82 -42.36
C TYR A 192 24.72 -1.43 -41.04
N ALA A 193 25.05 -2.41 -40.19
CA ALA A 193 25.74 -2.17 -38.94
C ALA A 193 27.17 -1.65 -39.18
N GLU A 194 27.89 -2.18 -40.18
CA GLU A 194 29.23 -1.72 -40.56
C GLU A 194 29.24 -0.23 -40.95
N LEU A 195 28.26 0.19 -41.74
CA LEU A 195 28.04 1.60 -42.08
C LEU A 195 27.88 2.45 -40.80
N CYS A 196 27.01 2.01 -39.89
CA CYS A 196 26.73 2.73 -38.65
C CYS A 196 27.96 2.83 -37.74
N PHE A 197 28.71 1.74 -37.58
CA PHE A 197 29.94 1.73 -36.78
C PHE A 197 31.03 2.61 -37.38
N ARG A 198 31.18 2.60 -38.72
CA ARG A 198 32.16 3.44 -39.41
C ARG A 198 31.87 4.92 -39.25
N HIS A 199 30.61 5.34 -39.37
CA HIS A 199 30.25 6.75 -39.30
C HIS A 199 30.10 7.26 -37.86
N PHE A 200 29.38 6.54 -37.02
CA PHE A 200 28.99 7.05 -35.69
C PHE A 200 29.83 6.51 -34.54
N GLY A 201 30.57 5.41 -34.75
CA GLY A 201 31.28 4.69 -33.69
C GLY A 201 32.40 5.47 -33.00
N GLY A 202 32.89 6.58 -33.58
CA GLY A 202 33.77 7.52 -32.89
C GLY A 202 33.10 8.30 -31.75
N GLN A 203 31.76 8.32 -31.69
CA GLN A 203 30.98 9.06 -30.69
C GLN A 203 30.16 8.16 -29.76
N VAL A 204 30.06 6.86 -30.08
CA VAL A 204 29.13 5.93 -29.43
C VAL A 204 29.88 4.82 -28.73
N ARG A 205 29.74 4.73 -27.41
CA ARG A 205 30.37 3.67 -26.61
C ARG A 205 29.44 2.52 -26.26
N TYR A 206 28.14 2.67 -26.42
CA TYR A 206 27.16 1.61 -26.13
C TYR A 206 26.27 1.37 -27.34
N TRP A 207 26.34 0.15 -27.85
CA TRP A 207 25.58 -0.31 -29.01
C TRP A 207 24.63 -1.44 -28.59
N LEU A 208 23.39 -1.36 -29.07
CA LEU A 208 22.41 -2.42 -29.01
C LEU A 208 22.09 -2.84 -30.44
N THR A 209 22.34 -4.10 -30.78
CA THR A 209 22.10 -4.56 -32.16
C THR A 209 20.61 -4.51 -32.50
N MET A 210 19.77 -5.00 -31.60
CA MET A 210 18.33 -5.02 -31.81
C MET A 210 17.57 -4.85 -30.50
N ASP A 211 16.39 -4.24 -30.60
CA ASP A 211 15.43 -4.17 -29.52
C ASP A 211 14.44 -5.33 -29.58
N ASN A 212 14.37 -6.11 -28.49
CA ASN A 212 13.33 -7.07 -28.21
C ASN A 212 13.04 -8.04 -29.40
N PRO A 213 14.00 -8.92 -29.73
CA PRO A 213 13.83 -9.84 -30.86
C PRO A 213 12.65 -10.81 -30.69
N TYR A 214 12.22 -11.07 -29.44
CA TYR A 214 11.03 -11.89 -29.15
C TYR A 214 9.78 -11.35 -29.85
N VAL A 215 9.43 -10.07 -29.67
CA VAL A 215 8.19 -9.54 -30.27
C VAL A 215 8.30 -9.42 -31.78
N VAL A 216 9.50 -9.14 -32.31
CA VAL A 216 9.77 -9.09 -33.75
C VAL A 216 9.52 -10.45 -34.39
N ALA A 217 10.10 -11.51 -33.83
CA ALA A 217 9.97 -12.86 -34.35
C ALA A 217 8.54 -13.41 -34.13
N TRP A 218 8.07 -13.40 -32.88
CA TRP A 218 6.81 -14.03 -32.50
C TRP A 218 5.60 -13.28 -33.04
N HIS A 219 5.52 -11.97 -32.82
CA HIS A 219 4.37 -11.19 -33.26
C HIS A 219 4.48 -10.66 -34.69
N GLY A 220 5.68 -10.53 -35.24
CA GLY A 220 5.88 -10.17 -36.64
C GLY A 220 5.60 -11.31 -37.62
N TYR A 221 6.06 -12.53 -37.32
CA TYR A 221 6.03 -13.68 -38.24
C TYR A 221 5.23 -14.88 -37.74
N GLY A 222 5.08 -15.06 -36.42
CA GLY A 222 4.29 -16.14 -35.84
C GLY A 222 2.79 -15.79 -35.82
N THR A 223 2.42 -14.82 -35.00
CA THR A 223 1.02 -14.42 -34.77
C THR A 223 0.52 -13.33 -35.72
N GLY A 224 1.42 -12.57 -36.35
CA GLY A 224 1.09 -11.42 -37.22
C GLY A 224 0.36 -10.27 -36.52
N ARG A 225 0.60 -10.08 -35.21
CA ARG A 225 0.01 -8.97 -34.42
C ARG A 225 0.77 -7.66 -34.58
N LEU A 226 2.06 -7.75 -34.94
CA LEU A 226 2.93 -6.62 -35.24
C LEU A 226 3.44 -6.75 -36.68
N PRO A 227 4.02 -5.68 -37.27
CA PRO A 227 4.63 -5.76 -38.58
C PRO A 227 5.73 -6.83 -38.65
N PRO A 228 5.88 -7.50 -39.80
CA PRO A 228 5.17 -7.29 -41.08
C PRO A 228 3.71 -7.81 -41.12
N GLY A 229 3.19 -8.37 -40.03
CA GLY A 229 1.83 -8.90 -39.95
C GLY A 229 1.69 -10.29 -40.58
N VAL A 230 2.80 -11.04 -40.68
CA VAL A 230 2.81 -12.37 -41.27
C VAL A 230 2.28 -13.37 -40.24
N ARG A 231 1.31 -14.19 -40.66
CA ARG A 231 0.68 -15.23 -39.84
C ARG A 231 1.21 -16.61 -40.20
N GLY A 232 2.53 -16.78 -40.12
CA GLY A 232 3.23 -18.01 -40.52
C GLY A 232 3.22 -19.12 -39.48
N GLY A 233 2.63 -18.88 -38.30
CA GLY A 233 2.60 -19.83 -37.20
C GLY A 233 3.97 -19.99 -36.49
N PRO A 234 4.04 -20.85 -35.45
CA PRO A 234 5.22 -20.95 -34.60
C PRO A 234 6.52 -21.27 -35.36
N ARG A 235 6.48 -22.15 -36.38
CA ARG A 235 7.65 -22.52 -37.18
C ARG A 235 8.33 -21.31 -37.82
N LEU A 236 7.55 -20.39 -38.39
CA LEU A 236 8.10 -19.20 -39.03
C LEU A 236 8.62 -18.20 -38.00
N GLY A 237 7.94 -18.07 -36.85
CA GLY A 237 8.42 -17.29 -35.72
C GLY A 237 9.78 -17.78 -35.20
N TYR A 238 9.94 -19.09 -34.99
CA TYR A 238 11.23 -19.69 -34.57
C TYR A 238 12.33 -19.52 -35.62
N ARG A 239 12.00 -19.63 -36.91
CA ARG A 239 12.95 -19.36 -38.00
C ARG A 239 13.41 -17.89 -38.02
N ALA A 240 12.48 -16.94 -37.88
CA ALA A 240 12.84 -15.53 -37.85
C ALA A 240 13.73 -15.18 -36.65
N ALA A 241 13.44 -15.74 -35.47
CA ALA A 241 14.29 -15.60 -34.29
C ALA A 241 15.71 -16.19 -34.48
N HIS A 242 15.81 -17.32 -35.17
CA HIS A 242 17.10 -17.95 -35.47
C HIS A 242 17.98 -17.03 -36.34
N HIS A 243 17.41 -16.44 -37.39
CA HIS A 243 18.14 -15.47 -38.21
C HIS A 243 18.46 -14.18 -37.44
N LEU A 244 17.60 -13.72 -36.54
CA LEU A 244 17.90 -12.59 -35.65
C LEU A 244 19.11 -12.88 -34.74
N LEU A 245 19.21 -14.08 -34.17
CA LEU A 245 20.37 -14.51 -33.38
C LEU A 245 21.65 -14.54 -34.21
N GLN A 246 21.61 -15.13 -35.41
CA GLN A 246 22.75 -15.13 -36.33
C GLN A 246 23.17 -13.70 -36.72
N ALA A 247 22.21 -12.82 -37.00
CA ALA A 247 22.46 -11.43 -37.35
C ALA A 247 23.13 -10.67 -36.19
N HIS A 248 22.64 -10.86 -34.96
CA HIS A 248 23.26 -10.30 -33.76
C HIS A 248 24.72 -10.76 -33.61
N ALA A 249 24.99 -12.07 -33.69
CA ALA A 249 26.33 -12.61 -33.56
C ALA A 249 27.28 -12.06 -34.64
N LYS A 250 26.84 -12.02 -35.91
CA LYS A 250 27.60 -11.43 -37.01
C LYS A 250 27.98 -9.97 -36.75
N VAL A 251 27.04 -9.18 -36.25
CA VAL A 251 27.28 -7.76 -35.92
C VAL A 251 28.22 -7.60 -34.72
N TRP A 252 28.10 -8.46 -33.70
CA TRP A 252 29.01 -8.42 -32.56
C TRP A 252 30.44 -8.74 -32.98
N HIS A 253 30.66 -9.81 -33.76
CA HIS A 253 32.00 -10.17 -34.27
C HIS A 253 32.55 -9.10 -35.20
N LEU A 254 31.73 -8.54 -36.09
CA LEU A 254 32.10 -7.38 -36.91
C LEU A 254 32.63 -6.23 -36.04
N TYR A 255 31.90 -5.85 -34.99
CA TYR A 255 32.35 -4.79 -34.07
C TYR A 255 33.63 -5.18 -33.35
N ASN A 256 33.68 -6.39 -32.80
CA ASN A 256 34.79 -6.90 -32.03
C ASN A 256 36.10 -6.89 -32.82
N ASP A 257 36.06 -7.39 -34.05
CA ASP A 257 37.26 -7.66 -34.84
C ASP A 257 37.76 -6.40 -35.56
N HIS A 258 36.86 -5.50 -35.96
CA HIS A 258 37.20 -4.36 -36.81
C HIS A 258 37.09 -2.98 -36.14
N PHE A 259 36.24 -2.82 -35.12
CA PHE A 259 35.92 -1.49 -34.56
C PHE A 259 36.29 -1.33 -33.08
N ARG A 260 36.15 -2.38 -32.27
CA ARG A 260 36.45 -2.34 -30.83
C ARG A 260 37.88 -1.90 -30.52
N PRO A 261 38.94 -2.32 -31.25
CA PRO A 261 40.31 -1.89 -30.96
C PRO A 261 40.51 -0.36 -31.04
N THR A 262 39.76 0.32 -31.92
CA THR A 262 39.89 1.77 -32.17
C THR A 262 38.84 2.57 -31.41
N GLN A 263 37.61 2.09 -31.32
CA GLN A 263 36.47 2.81 -30.76
C GLN A 263 36.24 2.51 -29.27
N ARG A 264 36.67 1.34 -28.78
CA ARG A 264 36.57 0.91 -27.38
C ARG A 264 35.13 0.92 -26.80
N GLY A 265 34.12 0.79 -27.65
CA GLY A 265 32.73 0.65 -27.22
C GLY A 265 32.37 -0.78 -26.82
N LYS A 266 31.13 -0.93 -26.36
CA LYS A 266 30.49 -2.18 -25.94
C LYS A 266 29.24 -2.44 -26.77
N VAL A 267 28.99 -3.70 -27.09
CA VAL A 267 27.87 -4.20 -27.89
C VAL A 267 27.07 -5.21 -27.08
N SER A 268 25.76 -5.07 -27.11
CA SER A 268 24.81 -6.04 -26.55
C SER A 268 23.54 -6.08 -27.42
N ILE A 269 22.51 -6.75 -26.92
CA ILE A 269 21.19 -6.92 -27.52
C ILE A 269 20.14 -6.73 -26.44
N ALA A 270 19.15 -5.88 -26.68
CA ALA A 270 18.12 -5.61 -25.67
C ALA A 270 17.11 -6.76 -25.64
N LEU A 271 17.16 -7.57 -24.57
CA LEU A 271 16.29 -8.72 -24.38
C LEU A 271 15.16 -8.34 -23.43
N SER A 272 13.92 -8.53 -23.89
CA SER A 272 12.75 -8.29 -23.04
C SER A 272 12.33 -9.54 -22.30
N SER A 273 11.74 -9.36 -21.11
CA SER A 273 11.12 -10.45 -20.38
C SER A 273 9.95 -9.98 -19.53
N HIS A 274 9.19 -10.94 -19.03
CA HIS A 274 8.19 -10.80 -17.98
C HIS A 274 8.73 -11.42 -16.69
N TRP A 275 8.01 -11.26 -15.59
CA TRP A 275 8.20 -12.10 -14.42
C TRP A 275 6.98 -12.95 -14.17
N ILE A 276 7.20 -14.17 -13.67
CA ILE A 276 6.16 -15.16 -13.43
C ILE A 276 6.28 -15.70 -12.00
N LYS A 277 5.14 -15.84 -11.32
CA LYS A 277 5.01 -16.44 -9.99
C LYS A 277 4.25 -17.75 -10.10
N PRO A 278 4.65 -18.78 -9.34
CA PRO A 278 3.93 -20.03 -9.32
C PRO A 278 2.56 -19.81 -8.65
N GLN A 279 1.51 -20.48 -9.15
CA GLN A 279 0.20 -20.44 -8.48
C GLN A 279 0.26 -21.01 -7.04
N SER A 280 1.11 -22.01 -6.83
CA SER A 280 1.41 -22.61 -5.54
C SER A 280 2.88 -23.02 -5.50
N MET A 281 3.50 -23.03 -4.31
CA MET A 281 4.93 -23.36 -4.12
C MET A 281 5.23 -24.86 -4.25
N THR A 282 4.77 -25.50 -5.33
CA THR A 282 5.08 -26.89 -5.69
C THR A 282 6.18 -26.93 -6.75
N ASP A 283 6.97 -28.02 -6.76
CA ASP A 283 8.03 -28.20 -7.75
C ASP A 283 7.52 -28.16 -9.19
N LYS A 284 6.30 -28.64 -9.44
CA LYS A 284 5.66 -28.59 -10.75
C LYS A 284 5.46 -27.14 -11.21
N ASN A 285 4.82 -26.31 -10.39
CA ASN A 285 4.56 -24.92 -10.73
C ASN A 285 5.85 -24.11 -10.90
N ILE A 286 6.86 -24.39 -10.08
CA ILE A 286 8.20 -23.78 -10.21
C ILE A 286 8.86 -24.16 -11.54
N LYS A 287 8.79 -25.44 -11.95
CA LYS A 287 9.30 -25.88 -13.27
C LYS A 287 8.57 -25.20 -14.43
N GLU A 288 7.26 -25.02 -14.34
CA GLU A 288 6.50 -24.29 -15.37
C GLU A 288 6.83 -22.79 -15.40
N CYS A 289 7.13 -22.18 -14.25
CA CYS A 289 7.66 -20.83 -14.17
C CYS A 289 9.03 -20.72 -14.85
N GLN A 290 9.95 -21.64 -14.58
CA GLN A 290 11.26 -21.69 -15.26
C GLN A 290 11.08 -21.85 -16.76
N LYS A 291 10.22 -22.77 -17.19
CA LYS A 291 9.88 -22.97 -18.60
C LYS A 291 9.34 -21.70 -19.26
N SER A 292 8.50 -20.94 -18.57
CA SER A 292 7.99 -19.66 -19.05
C SER A 292 9.10 -18.64 -19.33
N LEU A 293 10.08 -18.54 -18.43
CA LEU A 293 11.23 -17.63 -18.60
C LEU A 293 12.17 -18.14 -19.69
N ASP A 294 12.39 -19.45 -19.81
CA ASP A 294 13.19 -20.05 -20.87
C ASP A 294 12.58 -19.77 -22.26
N PHE A 295 11.26 -19.89 -22.41
CA PHE A 295 10.57 -19.70 -23.70
C PHE A 295 10.53 -18.24 -24.19
N VAL A 296 10.82 -17.28 -23.32
CA VAL A 296 10.76 -15.85 -23.65
C VAL A 296 12.15 -15.23 -23.59
N LEU A 297 12.79 -15.25 -22.41
CA LEU A 297 14.11 -14.67 -22.21
C LEU A 297 15.22 -15.65 -22.61
N GLY A 298 15.15 -16.88 -22.12
CA GLY A 298 16.15 -17.93 -22.39
C GLY A 298 16.30 -18.25 -23.87
N TRP A 299 15.22 -18.09 -24.66
CA TRP A 299 15.19 -18.29 -26.11
C TRP A 299 16.31 -17.52 -26.83
N PHE A 300 16.64 -16.32 -26.36
CA PHE A 300 17.73 -15.51 -26.88
C PHE A 300 18.92 -15.45 -25.92
N ALA A 301 18.67 -15.31 -24.61
CA ALA A 301 19.72 -15.11 -23.63
C ALA A 301 20.64 -16.33 -23.48
N LYS A 302 20.11 -17.55 -23.41
CA LYS A 302 20.95 -18.74 -23.21
C LYS A 302 21.94 -18.98 -24.36
N PRO A 303 21.52 -18.93 -25.65
CA PRO A 303 22.47 -19.01 -26.76
C PRO A 303 23.61 -17.99 -26.64
N ILE A 304 23.29 -16.75 -26.27
CA ILE A 304 24.28 -15.66 -26.20
C ILE A 304 25.21 -15.78 -24.98
N PHE A 305 24.68 -16.08 -23.79
CA PHE A 305 25.44 -15.94 -22.54
C PHE A 305 26.04 -17.24 -22.01
N ILE A 306 25.59 -18.42 -22.46
CA ILE A 306 25.99 -19.71 -21.86
C ILE A 306 26.80 -20.59 -22.81
N ASP A 307 26.15 -21.19 -23.80
CA ASP A 307 26.70 -22.31 -24.57
C ASP A 307 26.39 -22.25 -26.08
N GLY A 308 25.72 -21.21 -26.57
CA GLY A 308 25.43 -21.08 -28.00
C GLY A 308 24.18 -21.81 -28.47
N ASP A 309 23.51 -22.60 -27.62
CA ASP A 309 22.36 -23.41 -27.99
C ASP A 309 21.07 -22.96 -27.30
N TYR A 310 19.93 -23.35 -27.86
CA TYR A 310 18.63 -23.06 -27.28
C TYR A 310 18.40 -23.79 -25.94
N PRO A 311 17.55 -23.26 -25.04
CA PRO A 311 17.19 -23.92 -23.80
C PRO A 311 16.69 -25.37 -23.98
N GLU A 312 17.09 -26.26 -23.07
CA GLU A 312 16.67 -27.68 -23.06
C GLU A 312 15.14 -27.80 -23.03
N SER A 313 14.48 -26.92 -22.28
CA SER A 313 13.03 -26.87 -22.17
C SER A 313 12.34 -26.55 -23.50
N MET A 314 12.98 -25.76 -24.36
CA MET A 314 12.51 -25.47 -25.72
C MET A 314 12.83 -26.62 -26.67
N ARG A 315 14.07 -27.11 -26.70
CA ARG A 315 14.50 -28.20 -27.61
C ARG A 315 13.65 -29.46 -27.42
N SER A 316 13.38 -29.83 -26.17
CA SER A 316 12.55 -30.99 -25.85
C SER A 316 11.07 -30.84 -26.23
N ASN A 317 10.53 -29.61 -26.22
CA ASN A 317 9.11 -29.36 -26.49
C ASN A 317 8.82 -28.99 -27.96
N LEU A 318 9.82 -28.49 -28.68
CA LEU A 318 9.69 -27.90 -30.02
C LEU A 318 10.50 -28.64 -31.09
N SER A 319 10.91 -29.89 -30.83
CA SER A 319 11.92 -30.62 -31.63
C SER A 319 11.68 -30.68 -33.15
N SER A 320 10.45 -30.50 -33.65
CA SER A 320 10.15 -30.44 -35.09
C SER A 320 9.95 -29.02 -35.66
N LEU A 321 9.86 -28.00 -34.79
CA LEU A 321 9.52 -26.61 -35.12
C LEU A 321 10.71 -25.65 -34.94
N LEU A 322 11.62 -25.95 -34.00
CA LEU A 322 12.79 -25.14 -33.69
C LEU A 322 13.94 -25.48 -34.66
N PRO A 323 14.61 -24.49 -35.28
CA PRO A 323 15.82 -24.74 -36.04
C PRO A 323 16.95 -25.27 -35.14
N GLU A 324 17.89 -26.00 -35.72
CA GLU A 324 19.07 -26.50 -35.00
C GLU A 324 20.29 -25.63 -35.32
N PHE A 325 21.11 -25.34 -34.31
CA PHE A 325 22.43 -24.73 -34.52
C PHE A 325 23.47 -25.82 -34.76
N SER A 326 24.32 -25.63 -35.76
CA SER A 326 25.57 -26.39 -35.89
C SER A 326 26.53 -26.06 -34.74
N GLU A 327 27.50 -26.93 -34.47
CA GLU A 327 28.49 -26.71 -33.40
C GLU A 327 29.33 -25.43 -33.62
N ASP A 328 29.64 -25.11 -34.89
CA ASP A 328 30.34 -23.88 -35.24
C ASP A 328 29.48 -22.64 -34.95
N GLU A 329 28.17 -22.69 -35.24
CA GLU A 329 27.25 -21.59 -34.92
C GLU A 329 27.07 -21.40 -33.43
N LYS A 330 26.97 -22.48 -32.65
CA LYS A 330 26.90 -22.39 -31.17
C LYS A 330 28.12 -21.66 -30.63
N LYS A 331 29.32 -22.06 -31.07
CA LYS A 331 30.57 -21.41 -30.67
C LYS A 331 30.63 -19.94 -31.14
N TYR A 332 30.06 -19.65 -32.31
CA TYR A 332 30.04 -18.30 -32.86
C TYR A 332 29.07 -17.36 -32.11
N ILE A 333 27.92 -17.86 -31.65
CA ILE A 333 26.90 -17.07 -30.93
C ILE A 333 27.27 -16.89 -29.45
N LYS A 334 27.91 -17.90 -28.85
CA LYS A 334 28.31 -17.83 -27.45
C LYS A 334 29.25 -16.65 -27.20
N GLY A 335 28.91 -15.84 -26.20
CA GLY A 335 29.72 -14.72 -25.72
C GLY A 335 29.56 -13.43 -26.52
N THR A 336 28.57 -13.32 -27.41
CA THR A 336 28.39 -12.14 -28.28
C THR A 336 27.69 -10.95 -27.60
N ALA A 337 27.92 -10.74 -26.31
CA ALA A 337 27.39 -9.60 -25.58
C ALA A 337 28.34 -9.18 -24.45
N ASP A 338 28.68 -7.90 -24.41
CA ASP A 338 29.63 -7.35 -23.41
C ASP A 338 28.96 -7.04 -22.06
N PHE A 339 27.63 -7.02 -22.04
CA PHE A 339 26.77 -6.82 -20.88
C PHE A 339 25.37 -7.36 -21.18
N PHE A 340 24.56 -7.60 -20.15
CA PHE A 340 23.17 -8.02 -20.29
C PHE A 340 22.26 -6.79 -20.41
N ALA A 341 21.72 -6.52 -21.59
CA ALA A 341 20.78 -5.41 -21.80
C ALA A 341 19.34 -5.88 -21.57
N LEU A 342 18.73 -5.47 -20.45
CA LEU A 342 17.39 -5.86 -20.05
C LEU A 342 16.34 -4.81 -20.46
N SER A 343 15.29 -5.24 -21.16
CA SER A 343 14.03 -4.52 -21.30
C SER A 343 12.97 -5.16 -20.40
N PHE A 344 12.34 -4.37 -19.54
CA PHE A 344 11.27 -4.86 -18.67
C PHE A 344 10.20 -3.77 -18.51
N GLY A 345 8.94 -4.08 -18.79
CA GLY A 345 7.86 -3.10 -18.65
C GLY A 345 6.66 -3.40 -19.53
N ALA A 346 5.85 -2.37 -19.75
CA ALA A 346 4.56 -2.45 -20.46
C ALA A 346 4.62 -2.81 -21.95
N THR A 347 5.83 -3.05 -22.49
CA THR A 347 6.03 -3.56 -23.84
C THR A 347 5.60 -5.02 -23.92
N LEU A 348 6.15 -5.87 -23.05
CA LEU A 348 5.81 -7.29 -23.00
C LEU A 348 4.78 -7.59 -21.90
N SER A 349 5.05 -7.13 -20.68
CA SER A 349 4.30 -7.55 -19.50
C SER A 349 2.83 -7.15 -19.58
N PHE A 350 1.94 -8.12 -19.37
CA PHE A 350 0.48 -8.02 -19.42
C PHE A 350 -0.09 -7.60 -20.79
N GLN A 351 0.71 -7.65 -21.87
CA GLN A 351 0.35 -7.09 -23.19
C GLN A 351 0.71 -8.00 -24.37
N LEU A 352 2.01 -8.14 -24.65
CA LEU A 352 2.55 -8.91 -25.79
C LEU A 352 3.14 -10.26 -25.33
N LEU A 353 3.04 -10.63 -24.06
CA LEU A 353 3.33 -11.99 -23.65
C LEU A 353 2.27 -12.95 -24.22
N ASP A 354 2.72 -14.02 -24.89
CA ASP A 354 1.80 -15.05 -25.36
C ASP A 354 1.20 -15.80 -24.16
N SER A 355 -0.12 -15.95 -24.14
CA SER A 355 -0.81 -16.54 -23.01
C SER A 355 -0.44 -18.02 -22.80
N HIS A 356 -0.09 -18.74 -23.86
CA HIS A 356 0.36 -20.13 -23.80
C HIS A 356 1.76 -20.25 -23.18
N MET A 357 2.61 -19.24 -23.36
CA MET A 357 3.97 -19.20 -22.79
C MET A 357 4.00 -18.85 -21.30
N LYS A 358 2.84 -18.58 -20.66
CA LYS A 358 2.73 -18.46 -19.20
C LYS A 358 2.66 -19.82 -18.49
N PHE A 359 2.36 -20.90 -19.21
CA PHE A 359 2.20 -22.24 -18.65
C PHE A 359 1.27 -22.29 -17.43
N GLN A 360 0.14 -21.57 -17.52
CA GLN A 360 -0.88 -21.41 -16.47
C GLN A 360 -0.37 -20.81 -15.15
N GLN A 361 0.77 -20.12 -15.16
CA GLN A 361 1.29 -19.43 -13.98
C GLN A 361 0.87 -17.95 -13.95
N LEU A 362 1.20 -17.24 -12.87
CA LEU A 362 0.74 -15.88 -12.61
C LEU A 362 1.78 -14.85 -13.04
N GLU A 363 1.42 -13.97 -13.97
CA GLU A 363 2.30 -12.87 -14.38
C GLU A 363 2.44 -11.81 -13.27
N SER A 364 3.63 -11.23 -13.13
CA SER A 364 3.96 -10.30 -12.07
C SER A 364 4.95 -9.22 -12.52
N ILE A 365 4.93 -8.07 -11.84
CA ILE A 365 5.82 -6.92 -12.11
C ILE A 365 7.11 -6.94 -11.26
N SER A 366 7.51 -8.09 -10.71
CA SER A 366 8.66 -8.14 -9.78
C SER A 366 10.01 -8.10 -10.51
N LEU A 367 10.50 -6.88 -10.75
CA LEU A 367 11.80 -6.65 -11.40
C LEU A 367 12.98 -7.20 -10.56
N ARG A 368 12.94 -7.06 -9.22
CA ARG A 368 14.00 -7.57 -8.34
C ARG A 368 14.23 -9.08 -8.48
N GLN A 369 13.14 -9.86 -8.51
CA GLN A 369 13.24 -11.31 -8.67
C GLN A 369 13.77 -11.69 -10.06
N LEU A 370 13.35 -10.97 -11.11
CA LEU A 370 13.88 -11.17 -12.46
C LEU A 370 15.38 -10.86 -12.54
N LEU A 371 15.82 -9.74 -11.96
CA LEU A 371 17.24 -9.36 -11.89
C LEU A 371 18.07 -10.41 -11.15
N TYR A 372 17.56 -10.90 -10.02
CA TYR A 372 18.22 -11.98 -9.28
C TYR A 372 18.25 -13.29 -10.09
N TRP A 373 17.16 -13.66 -10.76
CA TRP A 373 17.10 -14.84 -11.63
C TRP A 373 18.13 -14.73 -12.76
N ILE A 374 18.25 -13.57 -13.42
CA ILE A 374 19.27 -13.30 -14.45
C ILE A 374 20.67 -13.47 -13.86
N SER A 375 20.92 -12.97 -12.65
CA SER A 375 22.22 -13.11 -12.00
C SER A 375 22.59 -14.57 -11.72
N CYS A 376 21.61 -15.42 -11.39
CA CYS A 376 21.84 -16.84 -11.14
C CYS A 376 22.00 -17.64 -12.44
N GLU A 377 21.16 -17.38 -13.44
CA GLU A 377 21.16 -18.13 -14.71
C GLU A 377 22.37 -17.83 -15.58
N TYR A 378 22.83 -16.58 -15.61
CA TYR A 378 23.82 -16.10 -16.59
C TYR A 378 25.14 -15.64 -15.95
N ASN A 379 25.51 -16.25 -14.82
CA ASN A 379 26.82 -16.06 -14.17
C ASN A 379 27.08 -14.61 -13.70
N ASN A 380 26.06 -13.98 -13.10
CA ASN A 380 26.09 -12.61 -12.57
C ASN A 380 26.67 -11.57 -13.55
N PRO A 381 26.10 -11.44 -14.76
CA PRO A 381 26.65 -10.54 -15.77
C PRO A 381 26.41 -9.07 -15.36
N PRO A 382 27.21 -8.11 -15.85
CA PRO A 382 26.85 -6.70 -15.75
C PRO A 382 25.52 -6.46 -16.45
N VAL A 383 24.52 -5.96 -15.73
CA VAL A 383 23.17 -5.69 -16.25
C VAL A 383 22.99 -4.20 -16.52
N PHE A 384 22.54 -3.87 -17.72
CA PHE A 384 22.06 -2.54 -18.09
C PHE A 384 20.56 -2.63 -18.34
N ILE A 385 19.74 -1.96 -17.53
CA ILE A 385 18.31 -1.82 -17.82
C ILE A 385 18.16 -0.75 -18.91
N VAL A 386 17.92 -1.19 -20.14
CA VAL A 386 17.87 -0.35 -21.34
C VAL A 386 16.46 0.13 -21.67
N GLU A 387 15.44 -0.44 -21.03
CA GLU A 387 14.06 0.02 -21.09
C GLU A 387 13.32 -0.40 -19.82
N ASN A 388 12.84 0.57 -19.04
CA ASN A 388 11.89 0.28 -17.98
C ASN A 388 10.94 1.45 -17.71
N SER A 389 9.65 1.13 -17.61
CA SER A 389 8.57 2.03 -17.20
C SER A 389 7.20 1.35 -17.26
N TRP A 390 6.16 2.14 -16.99
CA TRP A 390 4.76 1.78 -17.24
C TRP A 390 4.10 2.71 -18.28
N PHE A 391 2.78 2.77 -18.29
CA PHE A 391 1.99 3.64 -19.16
C PHE A 391 0.78 4.23 -18.42
N VAL A 392 0.28 5.33 -18.97
CA VAL A 392 -0.98 5.99 -18.59
C VAL A 392 -1.94 6.03 -19.78
N SER A 393 -3.19 6.39 -19.52
CA SER A 393 -4.19 6.60 -20.58
C SER A 393 -3.72 7.67 -21.59
N GLY A 394 -4.15 7.55 -22.85
CA GLY A 394 -3.91 8.57 -23.88
C GLY A 394 -4.55 9.93 -23.57
N SER A 395 -5.55 9.95 -22.68
CA SER A 395 -6.17 11.17 -22.16
C SER A 395 -5.32 11.89 -21.11
N THR A 396 -4.44 11.18 -20.42
CA THR A 396 -3.62 11.71 -19.33
C THR A 396 -2.56 12.66 -19.88
N LYS A 397 -2.55 13.89 -19.37
CA LYS A 397 -1.67 14.95 -19.88
C LYS A 397 -0.39 15.06 -19.06
N ARG A 398 -0.35 16.02 -18.13
CA ARG A 398 0.85 16.39 -17.37
C ARG A 398 0.91 15.77 -15.98
N ASP A 399 -0.24 15.44 -15.39
CA ASP A 399 -0.28 14.82 -14.07
C ASP A 399 -0.42 13.31 -14.22
N ASP A 400 0.71 12.62 -14.16
CA ASP A 400 0.88 11.20 -14.44
C ASP A 400 1.26 10.40 -13.20
N ALA A 401 0.56 10.64 -12.08
CA ALA A 401 0.90 10.05 -10.77
C ALA A 401 1.03 8.52 -10.81
N LYS A 402 0.16 7.82 -11.55
CA LYS A 402 0.29 6.37 -11.77
C LYS A 402 1.66 6.00 -12.34
N TYR A 403 2.13 6.71 -13.36
CA TYR A 403 3.45 6.46 -13.96
C TYR A 403 4.57 6.61 -12.93
N ILE A 404 4.50 7.67 -12.09
CA ILE A 404 5.47 7.93 -11.02
C ILE A 404 5.59 6.75 -10.06
N TYR A 405 4.47 6.22 -9.55
CA TYR A 405 4.52 5.15 -8.55
C TYR A 405 4.98 3.80 -9.12
N TYR A 406 4.71 3.52 -10.40
CA TYR A 406 5.33 2.38 -11.08
C TYR A 406 6.84 2.57 -11.26
N LEU A 407 7.26 3.76 -11.71
CA LEU A 407 8.68 4.09 -11.86
C LEU A 407 9.43 4.02 -10.52
N LYS A 408 8.86 4.62 -9.47
CA LYS A 408 9.37 4.57 -8.10
C LYS A 408 9.57 3.13 -7.63
N LYS A 409 8.60 2.24 -7.89
CA LYS A 409 8.73 0.81 -7.55
C LYS A 409 9.86 0.15 -8.31
N PHE A 410 9.90 0.27 -9.63
CA PHE A 410 10.92 -0.44 -10.41
C PHE A 410 12.34 -0.01 -10.03
N ILE A 411 12.55 1.28 -9.78
CA ILE A 411 13.84 1.80 -9.33
C ILE A 411 14.17 1.27 -7.93
N MET A 412 13.21 1.28 -6.99
CA MET A 412 13.41 0.74 -5.65
C MET A 412 13.73 -0.76 -5.66
N GLU A 413 13.04 -1.56 -6.48
CA GLU A 413 13.32 -2.99 -6.66
C GLU A 413 14.70 -3.23 -7.29
N THR A 414 15.15 -2.35 -8.19
CA THR A 414 16.51 -2.39 -8.75
C THR A 414 17.55 -2.08 -7.68
N LEU A 415 17.32 -1.05 -6.85
CA LEU A 415 18.20 -0.70 -5.74
C LEU A 415 18.33 -1.87 -4.74
N LYS A 416 17.22 -2.53 -4.39
CA LYS A 416 17.24 -3.74 -3.56
C LYS A 416 17.99 -4.89 -4.21
N ALA A 417 17.86 -5.09 -5.52
CA ALA A 417 18.63 -6.11 -6.24
C ALA A 417 20.14 -5.88 -6.13
N ILE A 418 20.58 -4.62 -6.22
CA ILE A 418 21.99 -4.23 -6.05
C ILE A 418 22.43 -4.44 -4.59
N ARG A 419 21.68 -3.86 -3.63
CA ARG A 419 22.10 -3.76 -2.23
C ARG A 419 21.95 -5.06 -1.45
N TYR A 420 20.84 -5.78 -1.65
CA TYR A 420 20.52 -6.99 -0.87
C TYR A 420 20.82 -8.29 -1.61
N ASP A 421 20.76 -8.27 -2.95
CA ASP A 421 20.87 -9.49 -3.73
C ASP A 421 22.20 -9.60 -4.50
N GLY A 422 23.05 -8.56 -4.49
CA GLY A 422 24.36 -8.57 -5.12
C GLY A 422 24.34 -8.56 -6.65
N VAL A 423 23.22 -8.17 -7.27
CA VAL A 423 23.10 -8.11 -8.73
C VAL A 423 23.90 -6.94 -9.27
N ASN A 424 24.75 -7.19 -10.27
CA ASN A 424 25.61 -6.18 -10.89
C ASN A 424 24.86 -5.29 -11.90
N VAL A 425 23.92 -4.47 -11.43
CA VAL A 425 23.24 -3.49 -12.28
C VAL A 425 24.04 -2.18 -12.30
N PHE A 426 24.42 -1.70 -13.48
CA PHE A 426 25.26 -0.49 -13.62
C PHE A 426 24.56 0.69 -14.30
N GLY A 427 23.37 0.50 -14.85
CA GLY A 427 22.62 1.58 -15.50
C GLY A 427 21.13 1.30 -15.63
N TYR A 428 20.36 2.38 -15.72
CA TYR A 428 18.90 2.35 -15.79
C TYR A 428 18.37 3.40 -16.76
N THR A 429 17.51 2.95 -17.68
CA THR A 429 16.92 3.77 -18.75
C THR A 429 15.41 3.83 -18.60
N VAL A 430 14.88 5.00 -18.25
CA VAL A 430 13.43 5.26 -18.22
C VAL A 430 12.87 5.26 -19.64
N TRP A 431 11.73 4.62 -19.84
CA TRP A 431 11.03 4.66 -21.12
C TRP A 431 9.70 5.42 -21.05
N SER A 432 9.46 6.50 -21.77
CA SER A 432 10.28 7.13 -22.81
C SER A 432 10.56 8.59 -22.46
N LEU A 433 11.42 9.23 -23.25
CA LEU A 433 11.67 10.66 -23.13
C LEU A 433 10.36 11.44 -23.33
N LEU A 434 9.64 11.16 -24.42
CA LEU A 434 8.45 11.87 -24.79
C LEU A 434 7.35 10.93 -25.28
N ASP A 435 6.11 11.39 -25.23
CA ASP A 435 4.96 10.65 -25.76
C ASP A 435 5.11 10.50 -27.28
N GLY A 436 4.78 9.32 -27.80
CA GLY A 436 4.88 8.98 -29.22
C GLY A 436 3.86 7.94 -29.66
N PHE A 437 4.08 7.34 -30.83
CA PHE A 437 3.25 6.26 -31.35
C PHE A 437 3.56 4.93 -30.64
N GLU A 438 2.61 4.38 -29.89
CA GLU A 438 2.81 3.19 -29.06
C GLU A 438 2.43 1.88 -29.77
N TRP A 439 2.99 1.70 -30.97
CA TRP A 439 2.89 0.46 -31.75
C TRP A 439 1.43 0.05 -32.02
N HIS A 440 1.03 -1.18 -31.70
CA HIS A 440 -0.34 -1.67 -31.85
C HIS A 440 -1.38 -0.90 -31.01
N ARG A 441 -0.95 -0.09 -30.02
CA ARG A 441 -1.83 0.73 -29.18
C ARG A 441 -2.04 2.14 -29.71
N GLY A 442 -1.34 2.52 -30.78
CA GLY A 442 -1.41 3.85 -31.37
C GLY A 442 -1.18 4.95 -30.33
N TYR A 443 -2.09 5.90 -30.24
CA TYR A 443 -2.04 7.01 -29.27
C TYR A 443 -3.00 6.85 -28.08
N SER A 444 -3.58 5.66 -27.90
CA SER A 444 -4.52 5.37 -26.80
C SER A 444 -3.86 5.27 -25.41
N ILE A 445 -2.52 5.22 -25.38
CA ILE A 445 -1.70 5.24 -24.17
C ILE A 445 -0.54 6.21 -24.33
N ARG A 446 0.08 6.57 -23.20
CA ARG A 446 1.25 7.45 -23.13
C ARG A 446 2.32 6.87 -22.21
N ARG A 447 3.59 7.03 -22.57
CA ARG A 447 4.76 6.51 -21.81
C ARG A 447 5.86 7.55 -21.59
N GLY A 448 5.75 8.71 -22.21
CA GLY A 448 6.79 9.73 -22.15
C GLY A 448 6.82 10.46 -20.81
N LEU A 449 8.01 10.83 -20.36
CA LEU A 449 8.19 11.82 -19.29
C LEU A 449 7.72 13.21 -19.73
N PHE A 450 7.83 13.55 -21.01
CA PHE A 450 7.28 14.78 -21.57
C PHE A 450 5.98 14.52 -22.32
N TYR A 451 4.94 15.29 -21.97
CA TYR A 451 3.68 15.32 -22.68
C TYR A 451 3.87 16.02 -24.03
N VAL A 452 3.30 15.40 -25.07
CA VAL A 452 3.23 15.94 -26.42
C VAL A 452 1.77 16.04 -26.82
N ASP A 453 1.35 17.26 -27.19
CA ASP A 453 0.09 17.47 -27.85
C ASP A 453 0.25 17.20 -29.36
N PHE A 454 -0.19 16.02 -29.79
CA PHE A 454 -0.13 15.57 -31.19
C PHE A 454 -1.01 16.39 -32.13
N GLN A 455 -1.99 17.14 -31.61
CA GLN A 455 -2.85 18.02 -32.42
C GLN A 455 -2.22 19.40 -32.62
N SER A 456 -1.31 19.80 -31.73
CA SER A 456 -0.58 21.06 -31.86
C SER A 456 0.44 21.02 -33.00
N HIS A 457 0.59 22.13 -33.72
CA HIS A 457 1.63 22.25 -34.75
C HIS A 457 3.04 22.20 -34.14
N ASP A 458 3.24 22.90 -33.02
CA ASP A 458 4.55 23.05 -32.38
C ASP A 458 5.06 21.77 -31.68
N LYS A 459 4.16 20.87 -31.26
CA LYS A 459 4.47 19.63 -30.51
C LYS A 459 5.49 19.85 -29.39
N LYS A 460 5.31 20.92 -28.61
CA LYS A 460 6.22 21.30 -27.51
C LYS A 460 6.26 20.21 -26.45
N LEU A 461 7.45 19.99 -25.89
CA LEU A 461 7.61 19.12 -24.73
C LEU A 461 7.14 19.82 -23.47
N MET A 462 6.05 19.34 -22.90
CA MET A 462 5.55 19.82 -21.62
C MET A 462 5.95 18.82 -20.52
N PRO A 463 6.72 19.23 -19.50
CA PRO A 463 7.15 18.32 -18.46
C PRO A 463 5.94 17.82 -17.68
N LYS A 464 5.86 16.49 -17.54
CA LYS A 464 4.91 15.84 -16.64
C LYS A 464 5.43 15.85 -15.20
N SER A 465 4.59 15.45 -14.27
CA SER A 465 4.97 15.28 -12.87
C SER A 465 6.12 14.27 -12.69
N SER A 466 6.18 13.24 -13.54
CA SER A 466 7.30 12.28 -13.58
C SER A 466 8.67 12.86 -13.93
N VAL A 467 8.74 13.98 -14.67
CA VAL A 467 10.02 14.70 -14.93
C VAL A 467 10.62 15.21 -13.62
N LEU A 468 9.80 15.84 -12.79
CA LEU A 468 10.25 16.40 -11.51
C LEU A 468 10.69 15.30 -10.53
N PHE A 469 9.94 14.19 -10.51
CA PHE A 469 10.32 13.02 -9.72
C PHE A 469 11.67 12.46 -10.17
N TYR A 470 11.85 12.22 -11.47
CA TYR A 470 13.04 11.58 -12.00
C TYR A 470 14.28 12.49 -11.89
N GLN A 471 14.12 13.80 -12.13
CA GLN A 471 15.19 14.79 -11.93
C GLN A 471 15.72 14.77 -10.48
N LYS A 472 14.82 14.86 -9.49
CA LYS A 472 15.20 14.83 -8.06
C LYS A 472 15.86 13.52 -7.64
N LEU A 473 15.45 12.41 -8.25
CA LEU A 473 16.05 11.11 -8.03
C LEU A 473 17.49 11.07 -8.55
N ILE A 474 17.73 11.57 -9.76
CA ILE A 474 19.07 11.62 -10.38
C ILE A 474 19.99 12.54 -9.56
N GLU A 475 19.52 13.73 -9.17
CA GLU A 475 20.26 14.69 -8.35
C GLU A 475 20.74 14.08 -7.02
N LYS A 476 19.96 13.16 -6.45
CA LYS A 476 20.27 12.48 -5.18
C LYS A 476 20.87 11.08 -5.35
N ASN A 477 21.06 10.64 -6.60
CA ASN A 477 21.46 9.27 -6.96
C ASN A 477 20.67 8.18 -6.21
N GLY A 478 19.34 8.33 -6.10
CA GLY A 478 18.47 7.36 -5.40
C GLY A 478 17.57 7.99 -4.34
N PHE A 479 17.34 7.25 -3.26
CA PHE A 479 16.39 7.58 -2.20
C PHE A 479 17.11 7.74 -0.85
N PRO A 480 17.96 8.76 -0.64
CA PRO A 480 18.70 8.89 0.61
C PRO A 480 17.76 8.92 1.83
N PRO A 481 18.23 8.48 3.01
CA PRO A 481 17.47 8.56 4.25
C PRO A 481 16.94 9.96 4.50
N LEU A 482 15.67 10.04 4.87
CA LEU A 482 14.98 11.27 5.18
C LEU A 482 14.90 11.42 6.71
N PRO A 483 15.33 12.56 7.30
CA PRO A 483 15.27 12.78 8.74
C PRO A 483 13.87 12.57 9.33
N GLU A 484 12.83 12.85 8.54
CA GLU A 484 11.43 12.71 8.97
C GLU A 484 11.06 11.26 9.29
N ASN A 485 11.68 10.29 8.61
CA ASN A 485 11.37 8.86 8.74
C ASN A 485 12.21 8.15 9.82
N LEU A 486 13.22 8.81 10.39
CA LEU A 486 14.05 8.21 11.44
C LEU A 486 13.26 8.11 12.75
N PRO A 487 13.30 6.98 13.46
CA PRO A 487 12.64 6.88 14.75
C PRO A 487 13.27 7.87 15.73
N ILE A 488 12.47 8.37 16.67
CA ILE A 488 12.99 9.15 17.81
C ILE A 488 12.94 8.35 19.09
N GLU A 489 13.85 8.68 20.00
CA GLU A 489 13.82 8.23 21.38
C GLU A 489 13.08 9.27 22.23
N GLY A 490 12.37 8.80 23.25
CA GLY A 490 11.62 9.65 24.17
C GLY A 490 10.44 8.93 24.82
N VAL A 491 9.83 9.60 25.79
CA VAL A 491 8.69 9.09 26.56
C VAL A 491 7.49 10.01 26.43
N PHE A 492 6.30 9.44 26.54
CA PHE A 492 5.04 10.18 26.64
C PHE A 492 4.88 10.82 28.03
N PRO A 493 3.99 11.81 28.19
CA PRO A 493 3.76 12.42 29.50
C PRO A 493 3.22 11.40 30.52
N CYS A 494 3.45 11.64 31.81
CA CYS A 494 2.82 10.85 32.86
C CYS A 494 1.29 10.98 32.79
N GLY A 495 0.57 9.90 33.09
CA GLY A 495 -0.89 9.86 32.93
C GLY A 495 -1.38 9.70 31.49
N PHE A 496 -0.48 9.45 30.53
CA PHE A 496 -0.86 9.13 29.16
C PHE A 496 -1.76 7.88 29.11
N ALA A 497 -2.88 7.99 28.40
CA ALA A 497 -3.86 6.91 28.32
C ALA A 497 -3.43 5.84 27.31
N TRP A 498 -2.79 4.79 27.81
CA TRP A 498 -2.50 3.56 27.06
C TRP A 498 -3.73 2.65 27.02
N GLY A 499 -4.29 2.46 25.82
CA GLY A 499 -5.56 1.76 25.67
C GLY A 499 -5.58 0.65 24.63
N ILE A 500 -6.62 -0.17 24.71
CA ILE A 500 -6.99 -1.18 23.70
C ILE A 500 -8.50 -1.07 23.43
N VAL A 501 -8.88 -1.32 22.19
CA VAL A 501 -10.26 -1.21 21.73
C VAL A 501 -10.89 -2.58 21.51
N ASP A 502 -12.12 -2.75 21.99
CA ASP A 502 -13.03 -3.78 21.53
C ASP A 502 -14.39 -3.13 21.24
N ASN A 503 -14.67 -2.85 19.96
CA ASN A 503 -15.88 -2.15 19.54
C ASN A 503 -17.14 -2.75 20.16
N TYR A 504 -17.24 -4.09 20.21
CA TYR A 504 -18.29 -4.77 20.94
C TYR A 504 -17.71 -5.90 21.75
N ILE A 505 -17.66 -5.71 23.08
CA ILE A 505 -17.28 -6.78 23.98
C ILE A 505 -18.17 -8.00 23.76
N GLN A 506 -17.56 -9.18 23.90
CA GLN A 506 -18.34 -10.41 23.99
C GLN A 506 -19.18 -10.35 25.26
N VAL A 507 -20.50 -10.24 25.07
CA VAL A 507 -21.47 -10.30 26.14
C VAL A 507 -21.88 -11.74 26.36
N ASP A 508 -21.72 -12.22 27.59
CA ASP A 508 -22.37 -13.45 28.07
C ASP A 508 -23.12 -13.12 29.36
N THR A 509 -24.44 -13.05 29.24
CA THR A 509 -25.32 -12.76 30.37
C THR A 509 -25.70 -14.00 31.18
N THR A 510 -25.22 -15.18 30.79
CA THR A 510 -25.51 -16.44 31.46
C THR A 510 -24.73 -16.51 32.78
N PRO A 511 -25.42 -16.59 33.95
CA PRO A 511 -24.72 -16.80 35.21
C PRO A 511 -23.99 -18.14 35.22
N ALA A 512 -22.74 -18.19 35.68
CA ALA A 512 -21.97 -19.42 35.80
C ALA A 512 -22.32 -20.22 37.07
N GLN A 513 -22.98 -19.58 38.04
CA GLN A 513 -23.30 -20.16 39.34
C GLN A 513 -24.67 -19.68 39.84
N PHE A 514 -25.27 -20.44 40.76
CA PHE A 514 -26.61 -20.17 41.34
C PHE A 514 -27.74 -20.09 40.29
N LEU A 515 -27.63 -20.87 39.22
CA LEU A 515 -28.64 -20.98 38.16
C LEU A 515 -29.84 -21.85 38.58
N ASP A 516 -29.54 -22.98 39.21
CA ASP A 516 -30.48 -24.04 39.49
C ASP A 516 -31.24 -23.78 40.80
N PRO A 517 -32.55 -23.50 40.75
CA PRO A 517 -33.35 -23.30 41.96
C PRO A 517 -33.89 -24.61 42.54
N ASN A 518 -33.70 -25.75 41.85
CA ASN A 518 -34.24 -27.04 42.27
C ASN A 518 -33.52 -27.52 43.53
N VAL A 519 -34.27 -28.24 44.36
CA VAL A 519 -33.71 -28.92 45.54
C VAL A 519 -33.41 -30.37 45.19
N TYR A 520 -32.25 -30.85 45.64
CA TYR A 520 -31.82 -32.22 45.46
C TYR A 520 -31.58 -32.86 46.82
N VAL A 521 -31.99 -34.11 46.98
CA VAL A 521 -31.52 -34.98 48.06
C VAL A 521 -30.23 -35.61 47.59
N TRP A 522 -29.13 -35.30 48.27
CA TRP A 522 -27.86 -35.96 48.03
C TRP A 522 -27.80 -37.27 48.79
N ASP A 523 -27.80 -38.40 48.08
CA ASP A 523 -27.62 -39.72 48.67
C ASP A 523 -26.15 -39.95 49.02
N VAL A 524 -25.72 -39.38 50.16
CA VAL A 524 -24.31 -39.37 50.58
C VAL A 524 -23.76 -40.79 50.84
N HIS A 525 -24.62 -41.72 51.25
CA HIS A 525 -24.18 -42.99 51.83
C HIS A 525 -24.18 -44.16 50.84
N GLN A 526 -25.08 -44.20 49.86
CA GLN A 526 -25.15 -45.32 48.92
C GLN A 526 -24.61 -44.95 47.54
N THR A 527 -25.34 -44.13 46.79
CA THR A 527 -25.04 -43.90 45.35
C THR A 527 -24.21 -42.66 45.08
N LYS A 528 -24.10 -41.73 46.05
CA LYS A 528 -23.51 -40.39 45.91
C LYS A 528 -24.14 -39.53 44.83
N LYS A 529 -25.36 -39.88 44.38
CA LYS A 529 -26.09 -39.13 43.34
C LYS A 529 -27.00 -38.07 43.97
N LEU A 530 -27.27 -37.02 43.18
CA LEU A 530 -28.26 -35.99 43.49
C LEU A 530 -29.62 -36.42 42.92
N ILE A 531 -30.61 -36.60 43.79
CA ILE A 531 -31.98 -36.98 43.42
C ILE A 531 -32.85 -35.72 43.49
N LYS A 532 -33.37 -35.27 42.34
CA LYS A 532 -34.21 -34.07 42.27
C LYS A 532 -35.52 -34.31 43.02
N VAL A 533 -35.94 -33.32 43.83
CA VAL A 533 -37.26 -33.33 44.47
C VAL A 533 -38.26 -32.63 43.56
N ASP A 534 -39.30 -33.33 43.14
CA ASP A 534 -40.32 -32.77 42.26
C ASP A 534 -41.18 -31.74 42.98
N GLY A 535 -41.39 -30.58 42.33
CA GLY A 535 -42.26 -29.51 42.82
C GLY A 535 -41.66 -28.57 43.89
N VAL A 536 -40.42 -28.78 44.33
CA VAL A 536 -39.78 -27.95 45.38
C VAL A 536 -38.70 -27.05 44.78
N PHE A 537 -38.83 -25.74 45.03
CA PHE A 537 -37.93 -24.71 44.52
C PHE A 537 -37.51 -23.74 45.63
N THR A 538 -36.28 -23.24 45.57
CA THR A 538 -35.77 -22.19 46.45
C THR A 538 -35.79 -20.82 45.77
N SER A 539 -35.84 -19.75 46.57
CA SER A 539 -35.75 -18.38 46.07
C SER A 539 -34.35 -18.10 45.49
N LYS A 540 -34.28 -17.51 44.30
CA LYS A 540 -33.01 -17.09 43.70
C LYS A 540 -32.44 -15.88 44.42
N ARG A 541 -31.15 -15.93 44.77
CA ARG A 541 -30.42 -14.79 45.33
C ARG A 541 -30.25 -13.67 44.30
N LYS A 542 -29.94 -12.45 44.78
CA LYS A 542 -29.54 -11.35 43.90
C LYS A 542 -28.26 -11.73 43.15
N ARG A 543 -28.21 -11.42 41.85
CA ARG A 543 -27.00 -11.62 41.02
C ARG A 543 -25.91 -10.63 41.39
N HIS A 544 -24.67 -11.09 41.34
CA HIS A 544 -23.45 -10.32 41.56
C HIS A 544 -22.49 -10.46 40.37
N CYS A 545 -21.52 -9.56 40.25
CA CYS A 545 -20.61 -9.53 39.10
C CYS A 545 -19.79 -10.82 38.91
N VAL A 546 -19.45 -11.50 40.01
CA VAL A 546 -18.76 -12.81 40.00
C VAL A 546 -19.58 -13.93 39.33
N ASP A 547 -20.87 -13.72 39.13
CA ASP A 547 -21.72 -14.69 38.44
C ASP A 547 -21.46 -14.69 36.93
N PHE A 548 -20.84 -13.64 36.37
CA PHE A 548 -20.50 -13.56 34.94
C PHE A 548 -19.04 -13.99 34.70
N ALA A 549 -18.81 -15.28 34.43
CA ALA A 549 -17.47 -15.83 34.24
C ALA A 549 -16.68 -15.15 33.10
N ALA A 550 -17.38 -14.69 32.05
CA ALA A 550 -16.78 -14.01 30.91
C ALA A 550 -16.06 -12.70 31.28
N ILE A 551 -16.59 -11.95 32.27
CA ILE A 551 -15.99 -10.69 32.73
C ILE A 551 -14.61 -10.96 33.34
N ARG A 552 -14.52 -11.96 34.22
CA ARG A 552 -13.26 -12.29 34.90
C ARG A 552 -12.16 -12.66 33.91
N LEU A 553 -12.50 -13.46 32.89
CA LEU A 553 -11.56 -13.84 31.84
C LEU A 553 -11.06 -12.62 31.07
N GLN A 554 -11.97 -11.78 30.57
CA GLN A 554 -11.60 -10.58 29.80
C GLN A 554 -10.75 -9.62 30.62
N VAL A 555 -11.13 -9.35 31.88
CA VAL A 555 -10.37 -8.47 32.78
C VAL A 555 -8.97 -9.04 33.03
N SER A 556 -8.82 -10.36 33.22
CA SER A 556 -7.48 -10.95 33.42
C SER A 556 -6.56 -10.80 32.21
N LEU A 557 -7.10 -10.93 30.99
CA LEU A 557 -6.33 -10.71 29.77
C LEU A 557 -5.92 -9.24 29.63
N LEU A 558 -6.82 -8.30 29.95
CA LEU A 558 -6.50 -6.87 29.92
C LEU A 558 -5.43 -6.48 30.96
N GLN A 559 -5.45 -7.10 32.15
CA GLN A 559 -4.41 -6.90 33.14
C GLN A 559 -3.05 -7.38 32.64
N GLU A 560 -2.99 -8.50 31.91
CA GLU A 560 -1.75 -9.03 31.35
C GLU A 560 -1.11 -8.08 30.32
N MET A 561 -1.91 -7.25 29.65
CA MET A 561 -1.46 -6.26 28.66
C MET A 561 -0.90 -4.97 29.28
N HIS A 562 -1.07 -4.75 30.58
CA HIS A 562 -0.74 -3.51 31.30
C HIS A 562 -1.42 -2.23 30.75
N VAL A 563 -2.50 -2.37 29.97
CA VAL A 563 -3.28 -1.22 29.51
C VAL A 563 -3.89 -0.48 30.70
N THR A 564 -4.00 0.85 30.60
CA THR A 564 -4.61 1.70 31.63
C THR A 564 -6.05 2.06 31.29
N HIS A 565 -6.43 1.93 30.01
CA HIS A 565 -7.76 2.28 29.51
C HIS A 565 -8.32 1.16 28.61
N PHE A 566 -9.63 0.94 28.66
CA PHE A 566 -10.30 -0.02 27.79
C PHE A 566 -11.50 0.63 27.11
N HIS A 567 -11.47 0.71 25.77
CA HIS A 567 -12.51 1.33 24.97
C HIS A 567 -13.47 0.28 24.42
N PHE A 568 -14.77 0.43 24.71
CA PHE A 568 -15.83 -0.42 24.15
C PHE A 568 -17.15 0.33 23.93
N SER A 569 -17.99 -0.20 23.04
CA SER A 569 -19.30 0.37 22.75
C SER A 569 -20.43 -0.39 23.44
N LEU A 570 -21.46 0.35 23.85
CA LEU A 570 -22.73 -0.21 24.27
C LEU A 570 -23.58 -0.61 23.06
N LYS A 571 -24.45 -1.61 23.26
CA LYS A 571 -25.44 -2.03 22.25
C LYS A 571 -26.80 -1.40 22.55
N TRP A 572 -27.09 -0.25 21.95
CA TRP A 572 -28.33 0.50 22.18
C TRP A 572 -29.56 -0.38 21.88
N SER A 573 -29.55 -1.10 20.76
CA SER A 573 -30.67 -1.98 20.37
C SER A 573 -30.96 -3.10 21.36
N LEU A 574 -29.96 -3.51 22.15
CA LEU A 574 -30.13 -4.56 23.16
C LEU A 574 -30.45 -4.00 24.56
N ILE A 575 -30.02 -2.78 24.86
CA ILE A 575 -30.32 -2.10 26.14
C ILE A 575 -31.78 -1.64 26.15
N LEU A 576 -32.21 -0.97 25.07
CA LEU A 576 -33.58 -0.46 24.87
C LEU A 576 -34.16 -1.03 23.57
N PRO A 577 -34.65 -2.29 23.55
CA PRO A 577 -35.10 -2.93 22.31
C PRO A 577 -36.24 -2.22 21.58
N LEU A 578 -37.09 -1.51 22.32
CA LEU A 578 -38.20 -0.72 21.77
C LEU A 578 -37.81 0.73 21.44
N GLY A 579 -36.56 1.13 21.72
CA GLY A 579 -36.06 2.49 21.51
C GLY A 579 -36.48 3.52 22.57
N ASN A 580 -37.22 3.09 23.60
CA ASN A 580 -37.65 3.94 24.72
C ASN A 580 -37.50 3.19 26.05
N LEU A 581 -37.77 3.88 27.17
CA LEU A 581 -37.60 3.33 28.52
C LEU A 581 -38.71 2.37 28.99
N SER A 582 -39.67 2.01 28.13
CA SER A 582 -40.76 1.09 28.50
C SER A 582 -40.29 -0.36 28.68
N LEU A 583 -39.26 -0.76 27.94
CA LEU A 583 -38.66 -2.09 28.03
C LEU A 583 -37.14 -1.97 28.13
N ILE A 584 -36.61 -2.21 29.33
CA ILE A 584 -35.18 -2.14 29.63
C ILE A 584 -34.64 -3.55 29.83
N ASN A 585 -33.54 -3.89 29.15
CA ASN A 585 -32.83 -5.13 29.40
C ASN A 585 -31.92 -5.00 30.64
N HIS A 586 -32.52 -5.15 31.82
CA HIS A 586 -31.80 -5.03 33.09
C HIS A 586 -30.66 -6.02 33.27
N THR A 587 -30.72 -7.19 32.63
CA THR A 587 -29.63 -8.19 32.71
C THR A 587 -28.39 -7.67 32.00
N LEU A 588 -28.55 -7.11 30.80
CA LEU A 588 -27.46 -6.53 30.03
C LEU A 588 -26.88 -5.27 30.70
N VAL A 589 -27.75 -4.40 31.22
CA VAL A 589 -27.32 -3.21 31.98
C VAL A 589 -26.51 -3.63 33.21
N HIS A 590 -26.94 -4.68 33.91
CA HIS A 590 -26.17 -5.21 35.04
C HIS A 590 -24.81 -5.76 34.60
N TYR A 591 -24.74 -6.46 33.46
CA TYR A 591 -23.49 -6.95 32.88
C TYR A 591 -22.51 -5.81 32.59
N TYR A 592 -22.91 -4.76 31.87
CA TYR A 592 -22.04 -3.62 31.56
C TYR A 592 -21.60 -2.87 32.82
N ARG A 593 -22.50 -2.69 33.80
CA ARG A 593 -22.16 -2.08 35.10
C ARG A 593 -21.11 -2.92 35.83
N CYS A 594 -21.26 -4.24 35.82
CA CYS A 594 -20.29 -5.15 36.40
C CYS A 594 -18.95 -5.07 35.68
N PHE A 595 -18.96 -5.13 34.35
CA PHE A 595 -17.74 -5.05 33.54
C PHE A 595 -16.95 -3.77 33.80
N ALA A 596 -17.60 -2.60 33.75
CA ALA A 596 -16.98 -1.32 34.08
C ALA A 596 -16.45 -1.27 35.53
N SER A 597 -17.19 -1.85 36.49
CA SER A 597 -16.77 -1.88 37.89
C SER A 597 -15.56 -2.80 38.13
N GLU A 598 -15.49 -3.94 37.45
CA GLU A 598 -14.37 -4.88 37.57
C GLU A 598 -13.11 -4.35 36.87
N LEU A 599 -13.24 -3.61 35.76
CA LEU A 599 -12.12 -2.88 35.15
C LEU A 599 -11.51 -1.87 36.12
N LEU A 600 -12.33 -1.05 36.78
CA LEU A 600 -11.84 -0.09 37.77
C LEU A 600 -11.18 -0.74 39.00
N ARG A 601 -11.60 -1.96 39.37
CA ARG A 601 -10.96 -2.69 40.48
C ARG A 601 -9.52 -3.07 40.18
N VAL A 602 -9.16 -3.15 38.90
CA VAL A 602 -7.81 -3.48 38.43
C VAL A 602 -7.10 -2.26 37.83
N ASN A 603 -7.56 -1.05 38.17
CA ASN A 603 -7.02 0.24 37.70
C ASN A 603 -7.08 0.44 36.18
N ILE A 604 -8.06 -0.18 35.50
CA ILE A 604 -8.34 0.07 34.09
C ILE A 604 -9.55 0.99 33.98
N THR A 605 -9.36 2.16 33.36
CA THR A 605 -10.43 3.14 33.16
C THR A 605 -11.28 2.75 31.96
N PRO A 606 -12.60 2.51 32.14
CA PRO A 606 -13.49 2.23 31.02
C PRO A 606 -13.75 3.52 30.21
N VAL A 607 -13.51 3.44 28.91
CA VAL A 607 -13.95 4.43 27.91
C VAL A 607 -15.14 3.85 27.18
N VAL A 608 -16.30 4.51 27.26
CA VAL A 608 -17.56 3.91 26.78
C VAL A 608 -18.17 4.74 25.67
N ALA A 609 -18.38 4.10 24.52
CA ALA A 609 -19.14 4.66 23.42
C ALA A 609 -20.63 4.32 23.54
N LEU A 610 -21.49 5.34 23.35
CA LEU A 610 -22.95 5.18 23.44
C LEU A 610 -23.53 4.54 22.18
N TRP A 611 -23.03 4.95 21.00
CA TRP A 611 -23.47 4.46 19.71
C TRP A 611 -22.28 4.27 18.76
N GLN A 612 -22.40 3.26 17.89
CA GLN A 612 -21.45 2.95 16.84
C GLN A 612 -22.22 2.37 15.64
N PRO A 613 -21.90 2.74 14.39
CA PRO A 613 -22.60 2.21 13.22
C PRO A 613 -22.21 0.74 12.94
N MET A 614 -23.21 -0.08 12.63
CA MET A 614 -23.07 -1.48 12.17
C MET A 614 -23.91 -1.73 10.92
N ALA A 615 -23.57 -2.78 10.17
CA ALA A 615 -24.25 -3.14 8.92
C ALA A 615 -25.75 -3.46 9.11
N GLU A 616 -26.13 -4.04 10.25
CA GLU A 616 -27.55 -4.28 10.57
C GLU A 616 -28.15 -3.09 11.32
N ASN A 617 -29.22 -2.51 10.75
CA ASN A 617 -30.04 -1.45 11.34
C ASN A 617 -29.27 -0.21 11.87
N GLN A 618 -28.03 0.03 11.42
CA GLN A 618 -27.16 1.12 11.93
C GLN A 618 -26.95 1.05 13.47
N GLU A 619 -27.07 -0.13 14.06
CA GLU A 619 -27.14 -0.37 15.51
C GLU A 619 -28.19 0.47 16.26
N LEU A 620 -29.28 0.82 15.58
CA LEU A 620 -30.43 1.45 16.21
C LEU A 620 -31.45 0.39 16.65
N PRO A 621 -32.19 0.61 17.75
CA PRO A 621 -33.39 -0.15 18.07
C PRO A 621 -34.30 -0.29 16.85
N VAL A 622 -34.86 -1.49 16.64
CA VAL A 622 -35.60 -1.84 15.41
C VAL A 622 -36.74 -0.86 15.11
N SER A 623 -37.40 -0.34 16.14
CA SER A 623 -38.41 0.72 16.00
C SER A 623 -37.82 1.95 15.31
N LEU A 624 -36.75 2.53 15.86
CA LEU A 624 -36.11 3.74 15.31
C LEU A 624 -35.52 3.48 13.91
N ALA A 625 -34.88 2.33 13.70
CA ALA A 625 -34.30 1.96 12.41
C ALA A 625 -35.38 1.90 11.30
N LYS A 626 -36.55 1.33 11.62
CA LYS A 626 -37.67 1.22 10.66
C LYS A 626 -38.34 2.57 10.36
N TYR A 627 -38.38 3.48 11.32
CA TYR A 627 -38.99 4.81 11.18
C TYR A 627 -37.97 5.88 10.76
N GLY A 628 -37.14 5.57 9.76
CA GLY A 628 -36.23 6.53 9.12
C GLY A 628 -34.85 6.67 9.77
N ALA A 629 -34.55 5.95 10.84
CA ALA A 629 -33.22 5.96 11.48
C ALA A 629 -32.74 7.39 11.78
N TRP A 630 -31.50 7.74 11.42
CA TRP A 630 -30.95 9.09 11.61
C TRP A 630 -31.58 10.16 10.69
N GLU A 631 -32.35 9.80 9.65
CA GLU A 631 -33.10 10.77 8.86
C GLU A 631 -34.26 11.39 9.65
N ASN A 632 -34.80 10.64 10.62
CA ASN A 632 -35.90 11.09 11.44
C ASN A 632 -35.39 11.90 12.66
N PRO A 633 -35.80 13.18 12.82
CA PRO A 633 -35.43 13.99 13.97
C PRO A 633 -35.87 13.41 15.33
N GLU A 634 -36.89 12.55 15.40
CA GLU A 634 -37.32 11.89 16.64
C GLU A 634 -36.22 11.01 17.24
N THR A 635 -35.35 10.43 16.41
CA THR A 635 -34.19 9.64 16.84
C THR A 635 -33.24 10.45 17.72
N ILE A 636 -33.17 11.77 17.52
CA ILE A 636 -32.36 12.68 18.34
C ILE A 636 -32.84 12.62 19.79
N GLN A 637 -34.15 12.75 20.02
CA GLN A 637 -34.71 12.77 21.37
C GLN A 637 -34.56 11.39 22.03
N ALA A 638 -34.81 10.31 21.28
CA ALA A 638 -34.59 8.95 21.77
C ALA A 638 -33.12 8.70 22.18
N PHE A 639 -32.16 9.21 21.40
CA PHE A 639 -30.74 9.12 21.74
C PHE A 639 -30.40 9.90 23.01
N VAL A 640 -30.96 11.10 23.21
CA VAL A 640 -30.73 11.91 24.41
C VAL A 640 -31.29 11.21 25.65
N GLU A 641 -32.47 10.60 25.57
CA GLU A 641 -33.05 9.82 26.67
C GLU A 641 -32.22 8.56 26.98
N TYR A 642 -31.75 7.87 25.95
CA TYR A 642 -30.82 6.75 26.09
C TYR A 642 -29.49 7.17 26.72
N ALA A 643 -28.92 8.30 26.30
CA ALA A 643 -27.70 8.87 26.89
C ALA A 643 -27.92 9.21 28.37
N LYS A 644 -29.04 9.85 28.72
CA LYS A 644 -29.43 10.13 30.12
C LYS A 644 -29.49 8.85 30.94
N PHE A 645 -30.11 7.81 30.40
CA PHE A 645 -30.19 6.50 31.04
C PHE A 645 -28.80 5.90 31.27
N CYS A 646 -27.91 5.97 30.28
CA CYS A 646 -26.54 5.47 30.39
C CYS A 646 -25.70 6.25 31.41
N PHE A 647 -25.74 7.59 31.38
CA PHE A 647 -25.02 8.43 32.35
C PHE A 647 -25.48 8.16 33.78
N THR A 648 -26.78 7.93 33.98
CA THR A 648 -27.34 7.57 35.29
C THR A 648 -26.91 6.15 35.71
N SER A 649 -26.93 5.19 34.77
CA SER A 649 -26.71 3.78 35.09
C SER A 649 -25.24 3.40 35.28
N PHE A 650 -24.33 4.08 34.56
CA PHE A 650 -22.91 3.71 34.49
C PHE A 650 -21.95 4.83 34.93
N GLY A 651 -22.40 6.09 35.03
CA GLY A 651 -21.51 7.23 35.27
C GLY A 651 -20.81 7.27 36.64
N ASP A 652 -21.24 6.43 37.59
CA ASP A 652 -20.47 6.15 38.81
C ASP A 652 -19.08 5.57 38.49
N TYR A 653 -19.00 4.72 37.46
CA TYR A 653 -17.79 3.99 37.05
C TYR A 653 -17.16 4.54 35.77
N VAL A 654 -17.95 5.13 34.87
CA VAL A 654 -17.46 5.61 33.57
C VAL A 654 -17.19 7.10 33.63
N LYS A 655 -15.93 7.48 33.40
CA LYS A 655 -15.44 8.87 33.42
C LYS A 655 -15.03 9.39 32.04
N PHE A 656 -15.04 8.54 31.04
CA PHE A 656 -14.64 8.87 29.68
C PHE A 656 -15.70 8.34 28.72
N TRP A 657 -16.42 9.26 28.07
CA TRP A 657 -17.55 8.95 27.21
C TRP A 657 -17.29 9.35 25.76
N ILE A 658 -17.76 8.51 24.84
CA ILE A 658 -17.86 8.81 23.42
C ILE A 658 -19.34 8.76 23.03
N THR A 659 -19.87 9.81 22.40
CA THR A 659 -21.28 9.78 21.96
C THR A 659 -21.45 8.89 20.73
N MET A 660 -20.70 9.22 19.67
CA MET A 660 -20.74 8.55 18.37
C MET A 660 -19.32 8.06 18.09
N ASN A 661 -19.17 6.74 17.95
CA ASN A 661 -17.90 6.12 17.63
C ASN A 661 -17.82 5.85 16.14
N GLU A 662 -16.95 6.59 15.43
CA GLU A 662 -16.66 6.41 14.00
C GLU A 662 -17.92 6.41 13.10
N PRO A 663 -18.75 7.48 13.11
CA PRO A 663 -19.86 7.59 12.16
C PRO A 663 -19.32 7.49 10.72
N SER A 664 -19.88 6.56 9.93
CA SER A 664 -19.39 6.29 8.57
C SER A 664 -19.82 7.37 7.57
N VAL A 665 -19.05 8.45 7.48
CA VAL A 665 -19.35 9.60 6.61
C VAL A 665 -19.65 9.20 5.15
N LYS A 666 -18.98 8.16 4.62
CA LYS A 666 -19.24 7.67 3.25
C LYS A 666 -20.64 7.09 3.03
N ASN A 667 -21.31 6.65 4.10
CA ASN A 667 -22.63 6.03 4.07
C ASN A 667 -23.72 6.92 4.71
N LEU A 668 -23.36 8.08 5.28
CA LEU A 668 -24.33 9.02 5.84
C LEU A 668 -24.85 9.99 4.77
N THR A 669 -26.13 10.32 4.84
CA THR A 669 -26.71 11.45 4.11
C THR A 669 -26.49 12.76 4.88
N TYR A 670 -26.68 13.89 4.21
CA TYR A 670 -26.57 15.20 4.86
C TYR A 670 -27.61 15.44 5.95
N THR A 671 -28.84 14.99 5.76
CA THR A 671 -29.90 15.08 6.76
C THR A 671 -29.59 14.21 7.98
N ALA A 672 -29.17 12.96 7.75
CA ALA A 672 -28.73 12.08 8.83
C ALA A 672 -27.54 12.64 9.61
N GLY A 673 -26.52 13.16 8.92
CA GLY A 673 -25.35 13.80 9.56
C GLY A 673 -25.74 15.03 10.38
N HIS A 674 -26.66 15.84 9.87
CA HIS A 674 -27.19 17.00 10.57
C HIS A 674 -27.94 16.63 11.87
N ASN A 675 -28.75 15.58 11.84
CA ASN A 675 -29.44 15.07 13.03
C ASN A 675 -28.46 14.41 14.02
N LEU A 676 -27.44 13.69 13.54
CA LEU A 676 -26.41 13.08 14.36
C LEU A 676 -25.59 14.14 15.14
N LEU A 677 -25.24 15.26 14.50
CA LEU A 677 -24.61 16.41 15.17
C LEU A 677 -25.48 16.99 16.28
N LYS A 678 -26.79 17.16 16.04
CA LYS A 678 -27.74 17.62 17.07
C LYS A 678 -27.84 16.62 18.23
N ALA A 679 -27.85 15.32 17.93
CA ALA A 679 -27.93 14.27 18.95
C ALA A 679 -26.67 14.23 19.83
N HIS A 680 -25.49 14.32 19.21
CA HIS A 680 -24.22 14.49 19.92
C HIS A 680 -24.24 15.71 20.83
N ALA A 681 -24.55 16.89 20.28
CA ALA A 681 -24.53 18.14 21.02
C ALA A 681 -25.51 18.14 22.20
N LYS A 682 -26.75 17.66 22.00
CA LYS A 682 -27.73 17.54 23.09
C LYS A 682 -27.28 16.57 24.18
N ALA A 683 -26.66 15.44 23.83
CA ALA A 683 -26.12 14.50 24.81
C ALA A 683 -24.92 15.09 25.59
N TRP A 684 -24.05 15.86 24.91
CA TRP A 684 -22.96 16.59 25.55
C TRP A 684 -23.48 17.63 26.54
N HIS A 685 -24.45 18.47 26.13
CA HIS A 685 -25.06 19.49 26.99
C HIS A 685 -25.78 18.87 28.19
N LEU A 686 -26.47 17.75 27.98
CA LEU A 686 -27.09 16.99 29.05
C LEU A 686 -26.05 16.52 30.07
N TYR A 687 -24.95 15.90 29.62
CA TYR A 687 -23.86 15.48 30.49
C TYR A 687 -23.25 16.66 31.25
N HIS A 688 -22.95 17.75 30.53
CA HIS A 688 -22.35 18.96 31.08
C HIS A 688 -23.22 19.57 32.19
N LYS A 689 -24.53 19.69 31.97
CA LYS A 689 -25.46 20.35 32.90
C LYS A 689 -25.84 19.47 34.09
N GLU A 690 -26.15 18.20 33.87
CA GLU A 690 -26.73 17.34 34.90
C GLU A 690 -25.71 16.42 35.61
N PHE A 691 -24.64 16.00 34.92
CA PHE A 691 -23.79 14.90 35.38
C PHE A 691 -22.32 15.29 35.64
N ARG A 692 -21.77 16.29 34.93
CA ARG A 692 -20.34 16.63 35.00
C ARG A 692 -19.87 16.97 36.41
N ARG A 693 -20.68 17.73 37.18
CA ARG A 693 -20.30 18.14 38.55
C ARG A 693 -20.18 16.97 39.52
N SER A 694 -21.07 15.98 39.43
CA SER A 694 -21.09 14.82 40.32
C SER A 694 -20.15 13.72 39.84
N GLN A 695 -20.07 13.50 38.52
CA GLN A 695 -19.33 12.40 37.94
C GLN A 695 -17.88 12.75 37.60
N LYS A 696 -17.57 14.02 37.34
CA LYS A 696 -16.22 14.52 36.97
C LYS A 696 -15.60 13.80 35.76
N GLY A 697 -16.43 13.36 34.81
CA GLY A 697 -15.96 12.76 33.56
C GLY A 697 -15.91 13.76 32.41
N LYS A 698 -15.46 13.25 31.26
CA LYS A 698 -15.37 13.96 29.98
C LYS A 698 -16.12 13.21 28.89
N ILE A 699 -16.58 13.94 27.88
CA ILE A 699 -17.39 13.44 26.77
C ILE A 699 -17.05 14.16 25.46
N SER A 700 -16.92 13.39 24.38
CA SER A 700 -16.73 13.92 23.02
C SER A 700 -17.28 12.95 21.97
N ILE A 701 -17.06 13.27 20.69
CA ILE A 701 -17.27 12.40 19.53
C ILE A 701 -15.93 11.78 19.11
N ALA A 702 -15.95 10.55 18.58
CA ALA A 702 -14.78 9.94 17.93
C ALA A 702 -14.99 9.87 16.42
N LEU A 703 -14.10 10.50 15.67
CA LEU A 703 -14.19 10.59 14.20
C LEU A 703 -13.20 9.62 13.54
N GLN A 704 -13.65 8.87 12.53
CA GLN A 704 -12.70 8.21 11.64
C GLN A 704 -11.98 9.28 10.83
N ALA A 705 -10.65 9.25 10.87
CA ALA A 705 -9.77 10.24 10.29
C ALA A 705 -8.58 9.55 9.62
N ASP A 706 -8.80 9.00 8.43
CA ASP A 706 -7.70 8.53 7.59
C ASP A 706 -7.04 9.73 6.90
N TRP A 707 -5.71 9.68 6.78
CA TRP A 707 -4.97 10.79 6.17
C TRP A 707 -5.07 10.72 4.65
N VAL A 708 -5.10 11.87 4.00
CA VAL A 708 -5.14 11.98 2.54
C VAL A 708 -3.95 12.82 2.09
N GLU A 709 -3.18 12.27 1.16
CA GLU A 709 -1.97 12.90 0.64
C GLU A 709 -2.13 13.14 -0.88
N PRO A 710 -1.68 14.29 -1.41
CA PRO A 710 -1.66 14.51 -2.86
C PRO A 710 -0.74 13.49 -3.55
N ALA A 711 -1.23 12.88 -4.63
CA ALA A 711 -0.49 11.87 -5.38
C ALA A 711 0.78 12.43 -6.00
N CYS A 712 0.74 13.66 -6.52
CA CYS A 712 1.92 14.45 -6.83
C CYS A 712 2.05 15.61 -5.81
N PRO A 713 3.07 15.61 -4.93
CA PRO A 713 3.22 16.65 -3.91
C PRO A 713 3.57 18.04 -4.47
N PHE A 714 3.80 18.14 -5.79
CA PHE A 714 4.07 19.40 -6.49
C PHE A 714 2.88 19.88 -7.34
N SER A 715 1.81 19.08 -7.44
CA SER A 715 0.59 19.46 -8.16
C SER A 715 -0.33 20.21 -7.22
N ARG A 716 -0.59 21.48 -7.53
CA ARG A 716 -1.55 22.30 -6.79
C ARG A 716 -2.96 21.71 -6.86
N ASN A 717 -3.34 21.14 -8.01
CA ASN A 717 -4.65 20.51 -8.17
C ASN A 717 -4.78 19.28 -7.25
N ASP A 718 -3.74 18.44 -7.17
CA ASP A 718 -3.73 17.29 -6.27
C ASP A 718 -3.83 17.72 -4.80
N GLN A 719 -3.23 18.86 -4.46
CA GLN A 719 -3.27 19.43 -3.12
C GLN A 719 -4.67 19.94 -2.76
N GLU A 720 -5.31 20.69 -3.68
CA GLU A 720 -6.67 21.17 -3.51
C GLU A 720 -7.70 20.03 -3.42
N VAL A 721 -7.51 18.92 -4.16
CA VAL A 721 -8.38 17.74 -3.99
C VAL A 721 -8.10 17.01 -2.68
N ALA A 722 -6.85 16.88 -2.24
CA ALA A 722 -6.52 16.28 -0.94
C ALA A 722 -7.18 17.05 0.22
N ASP A 723 -7.06 18.38 0.20
CA ASP A 723 -7.73 19.26 1.18
C ASP A 723 -9.25 19.07 1.12
N ARG A 724 -9.84 19.04 -0.08
CA ARG A 724 -11.28 18.76 -0.24
C ARG A 724 -11.68 17.43 0.39
N ILE A 725 -10.95 16.35 0.18
CA ILE A 725 -11.31 15.05 0.78
C ILE A 725 -11.21 15.11 2.31
N LEU A 726 -10.17 15.73 2.88
CA LEU A 726 -10.07 15.90 4.33
C LEU A 726 -11.26 16.68 4.92
N GLU A 727 -11.78 17.67 4.19
CA GLU A 727 -12.97 18.41 4.59
C GLU A 727 -14.24 17.56 4.56
N PHE A 728 -14.40 16.66 3.59
CA PHE A 728 -15.56 15.76 3.51
C PHE A 728 -15.45 14.58 4.49
N ASP A 729 -14.25 14.03 4.69
CA ASP A 729 -14.03 12.86 5.55
C ASP A 729 -14.00 13.24 7.05
N ILE A 730 -13.35 14.36 7.40
CA ILE A 730 -13.16 14.80 8.79
C ILE A 730 -13.92 16.08 9.08
N GLY A 731 -13.72 17.11 8.25
CA GLY A 731 -14.28 18.45 8.43
C GLY A 731 -15.81 18.45 8.54
N TRP A 732 -16.50 17.56 7.83
CA TRP A 732 -17.97 17.54 7.78
C TRP A 732 -18.61 17.44 9.17
N LEU A 733 -18.06 16.60 10.05
CA LEU A 733 -18.52 16.47 11.44
C LEU A 733 -17.63 17.24 12.43
N ALA A 734 -16.37 17.49 12.10
CA ALA A 734 -15.45 18.20 12.99
C ALA A 734 -15.69 19.72 12.99
N GLU A 735 -15.85 20.36 11.84
CA GLU A 735 -15.98 21.83 11.73
C GLU A 735 -17.15 22.39 12.55
N PRO A 736 -18.36 21.78 12.51
CA PRO A 736 -19.48 22.28 13.32
C PRO A 736 -19.23 22.18 14.84
N ILE A 737 -18.43 21.22 15.29
CA ILE A 737 -18.20 20.96 16.72
C ILE A 737 -16.99 21.76 17.23
N PHE A 738 -15.86 21.67 16.53
CA PHE A 738 -14.55 22.17 16.97
C PHE A 738 -14.17 23.52 16.35
N GLY A 739 -14.81 23.90 15.24
CA GLY A 739 -14.53 25.13 14.49
C GLY A 739 -15.57 26.24 14.73
N ASP A 740 -16.08 26.79 13.64
CA ASP A 740 -16.94 27.97 13.64
C ASP A 740 -18.44 27.70 13.92
N GLY A 741 -18.83 26.43 14.07
CA GLY A 741 -20.23 26.04 14.29
C GLY A 741 -21.03 25.75 13.02
N ASP A 742 -20.43 25.84 11.84
CA ASP A 742 -21.06 25.55 10.55
C ASP A 742 -20.35 24.39 9.81
N TYR A 743 -20.90 23.96 8.69
CA TYR A 743 -20.24 23.00 7.79
C TYR A 743 -19.03 23.64 7.09
N PRO A 744 -18.00 22.84 6.72
CA PRO A 744 -16.82 23.35 6.06
C PRO A 744 -17.12 24.21 4.83
N HIS A 745 -16.45 25.36 4.73
CA HIS A 745 -16.59 26.26 3.58
C HIS A 745 -16.28 25.57 2.25
N VAL A 746 -15.21 24.76 2.19
CA VAL A 746 -14.81 24.01 0.99
C VAL A 746 -15.90 23.04 0.55
N MET A 747 -16.49 22.32 1.52
CA MET A 747 -17.58 21.37 1.27
C MET A 747 -18.81 22.09 0.72
N ARG A 748 -19.27 23.15 1.38
CA ARG A 748 -20.42 23.95 0.97
C ARG A 748 -20.22 24.55 -0.43
N ALA A 749 -19.06 25.16 -0.69
CA ALA A 749 -18.72 25.74 -1.98
C ALA A 749 -18.69 24.70 -3.12
N TRP A 750 -18.14 23.50 -2.86
CA TRP A 750 -18.13 22.41 -3.82
C TRP A 750 -19.53 21.96 -4.21
N LEU A 751 -20.40 21.70 -3.23
CA LEU A 751 -21.76 21.23 -3.47
C LEU A 751 -22.63 22.26 -4.18
N HIS A 752 -22.51 23.54 -3.82
CA HIS A 752 -23.20 24.61 -4.55
C HIS A 752 -22.78 24.67 -6.02
N ARG A 753 -21.48 24.52 -6.31
CA ARG A 753 -20.98 24.47 -7.69
C ARG A 753 -21.52 23.25 -8.42
N ARG A 754 -21.51 22.06 -7.83
CA ARG A 754 -22.03 20.83 -8.45
C ARG A 754 -23.52 20.94 -8.77
N ASN A 755 -24.34 21.45 -7.84
CA ASN A 755 -25.78 21.65 -8.08
C ASN A 755 -26.09 22.66 -9.20
N SER A 756 -25.15 23.54 -9.55
CA SER A 756 -25.32 24.50 -10.64
C SER A 756 -25.00 23.94 -12.03
N VAL A 757 -24.25 22.83 -12.09
CA VAL A 757 -23.75 22.23 -13.33
C VAL A 757 -24.41 20.88 -13.62
N ASP A 758 -24.65 20.08 -12.58
CA ASP A 758 -25.22 18.75 -12.71
C ASP A 758 -26.73 18.73 -12.45
N LEU A 759 -27.41 17.68 -12.91
CA LEU A 759 -28.82 17.41 -12.59
C LEU A 759 -29.01 16.84 -11.17
N TYR A 760 -27.94 16.70 -10.39
CA TYR A 760 -27.99 16.22 -9.01
C TYR A 760 -28.33 17.37 -8.05
N ASN A 761 -29.26 17.13 -7.12
CA ASN A 761 -29.65 18.10 -6.10
C ASN A 761 -29.06 17.71 -4.74
N PHE A 762 -27.76 17.95 -4.55
CA PHE A 762 -27.06 17.69 -3.29
C PHE A 762 -27.44 18.77 -2.26
N HIS A 763 -28.53 18.55 -1.53
CA HIS A 763 -29.03 19.51 -0.54
C HIS A 763 -28.29 19.38 0.80
N LEU A 764 -27.23 20.17 0.99
CA LEU A 764 -26.60 20.34 2.30
C LEU A 764 -27.43 21.35 3.12
N PRO A 765 -28.00 20.95 4.27
CA PRO A 765 -28.80 21.86 5.09
C PRO A 765 -27.96 23.02 5.64
N SER A 766 -28.62 24.13 5.96
CA SER A 766 -27.99 25.25 6.66
C SER A 766 -28.31 25.16 8.15
N PHE A 767 -27.33 25.46 9.00
CA PHE A 767 -27.58 25.58 10.44
C PHE A 767 -28.26 26.92 10.75
N SER A 768 -29.37 26.86 11.49
CA SER A 768 -29.93 28.03 12.16
C SER A 768 -29.00 28.51 13.28
N GLU A 769 -29.14 29.76 13.71
CA GLU A 769 -28.32 30.33 14.80
C GLU A 769 -28.43 29.55 16.12
N ASP A 770 -29.61 28.98 16.41
CA ASP A 770 -29.81 28.15 17.59
C ASP A 770 -29.09 26.80 17.47
N GLU A 771 -29.04 26.21 16.27
CA GLU A 771 -28.31 24.97 16.03
C GLU A 771 -26.80 25.18 16.07
N LYS A 772 -26.30 26.30 15.51
CA LYS A 772 -24.89 26.67 15.61
C LYS A 772 -24.46 26.79 17.08
N LYS A 773 -25.22 27.55 17.88
CA LYS A 773 -24.97 27.71 19.32
C LYS A 773 -25.09 26.41 20.11
N LEU A 774 -25.94 25.48 19.67
CA LEU A 774 -26.10 24.18 20.30
C LEU A 774 -24.86 23.30 20.04
N ILE A 775 -24.38 23.26 18.80
CA ILE A 775 -23.36 22.29 18.33
C ILE A 775 -21.94 22.81 18.59
N GLN A 776 -21.68 24.09 18.34
CA GLN A 776 -20.35 24.67 18.50
C GLN A 776 -19.86 24.51 19.95
N GLY A 777 -18.64 23.99 20.11
CA GLY A 777 -18.01 23.80 21.42
C GLY A 777 -18.55 22.63 22.23
N SER A 778 -19.35 21.73 21.64
CA SER A 778 -19.89 20.54 22.33
C SER A 778 -18.87 19.39 22.47
N PHE A 779 -17.64 19.68 22.89
CA PHE A 779 -16.57 18.70 23.07
C PHE A 779 -15.72 18.97 24.30
N ASP A 780 -15.06 17.94 24.83
CA ASP A 780 -14.05 18.06 25.89
C ASP A 780 -12.62 17.76 25.40
N PHE A 781 -12.50 17.05 24.29
CA PHE A 781 -11.25 16.61 23.67
C PHE A 781 -11.53 16.25 22.21
N PHE A 782 -10.50 16.15 21.38
CA PHE A 782 -10.60 15.67 20.01
C PHE A 782 -10.28 14.18 19.97
N ALA A 783 -11.26 13.33 19.69
CA ALA A 783 -11.04 11.89 19.54
C ALA A 783 -11.05 11.52 18.04
N LEU A 784 -10.00 10.83 17.61
CA LEU A 784 -9.86 10.39 16.23
C LEU A 784 -9.44 8.92 16.15
N SER A 785 -9.85 8.26 15.08
CA SER A 785 -9.45 6.90 14.75
C SER A 785 -8.77 6.92 13.40
N HIS A 786 -7.53 6.46 13.34
CA HIS A 786 -6.70 6.53 12.14
C HIS A 786 -6.15 5.16 11.80
N TYR A 787 -6.25 4.73 10.55
CA TYR A 787 -5.82 3.39 10.14
C TYR A 787 -4.80 3.43 9.01
N THR A 788 -5.01 4.29 8.02
CA THR A 788 -4.19 4.32 6.79
C THR A 788 -4.07 5.73 6.22
N THR A 789 -3.20 5.87 5.22
CA THR A 789 -3.16 7.03 4.33
C THR A 789 -3.58 6.63 2.92
N THR A 790 -4.27 7.52 2.22
CA THR A 790 -4.62 7.34 0.80
C THR A 790 -4.03 8.45 -0.05
N LEU A 791 -3.58 8.10 -1.27
CA LEU A 791 -3.16 9.10 -2.25
C LEU A 791 -4.31 9.47 -3.18
N VAL A 792 -4.40 10.76 -3.50
CA VAL A 792 -5.44 11.29 -4.37
C VAL A 792 -4.86 12.15 -5.49
N GLY A 793 -5.40 12.00 -6.69
CA GLY A 793 -5.03 12.79 -7.86
C GLY A 793 -6.24 13.50 -8.46
N TRP A 794 -6.00 14.63 -9.10
CA TRP A 794 -7.01 15.37 -9.84
C TRP A 794 -7.38 14.71 -11.17
N GLU A 795 -6.40 14.18 -11.91
CA GLU A 795 -6.62 13.63 -13.25
C GLU A 795 -7.36 12.28 -13.21
N LYS A 796 -8.37 12.14 -14.07
CA LYS A 796 -9.11 10.88 -14.25
C LYS A 796 -8.28 9.88 -15.06
N GLU A 797 -7.60 8.97 -14.35
CA GLU A 797 -6.74 7.94 -14.93
C GLU A 797 -7.45 6.58 -15.11
N ASP A 798 -8.25 6.17 -14.13
CA ASP A 798 -8.98 4.89 -14.12
C ASP A 798 -10.43 5.15 -13.73
N ALA A 799 -11.34 5.04 -14.70
CA ALA A 799 -12.75 5.31 -14.51
C ALA A 799 -13.41 4.43 -13.43
N LEU A 800 -12.89 3.23 -13.16
CA LEU A 800 -13.44 2.34 -12.13
C LEU A 800 -13.03 2.76 -10.71
N LYS A 801 -11.98 3.56 -10.57
CA LYS A 801 -11.44 4.04 -9.29
C LYS A 801 -11.56 5.57 -9.14
N TYR A 802 -12.29 6.20 -10.05
CA TYR A 802 -12.56 7.62 -10.04
C TYR A 802 -13.85 7.89 -9.28
N ASP A 803 -13.75 8.69 -8.22
CA ASP A 803 -14.91 9.19 -7.52
C ASP A 803 -15.50 10.36 -8.32
N HIS A 804 -16.64 10.11 -8.95
CA HIS A 804 -17.38 11.11 -9.73
C HIS A 804 -18.05 12.19 -8.86
N TYR A 805 -18.27 11.92 -7.59
CA TYR A 805 -18.93 12.84 -6.67
C TYR A 805 -17.97 13.93 -6.19
N LEU A 806 -16.76 13.54 -5.81
CA LEU A 806 -15.71 14.45 -5.33
C LEU A 806 -14.70 14.83 -6.41
N GLU A 807 -14.86 14.30 -7.64
CA GLU A 807 -13.95 14.47 -8.78
C GLU A 807 -12.50 14.20 -8.39
N VAL A 808 -12.25 12.98 -7.95
CA VAL A 808 -10.94 12.56 -7.44
C VAL A 808 -10.59 11.16 -7.91
N GLN A 809 -9.33 10.99 -8.30
CA GLN A 809 -8.75 9.70 -8.62
C GLN A 809 -8.06 9.14 -7.38
N MET A 810 -8.48 7.96 -6.93
CA MET A 810 -7.75 7.24 -5.89
C MET A 810 -6.49 6.61 -6.49
N ILE A 811 -5.34 6.89 -5.89
CA ILE A 811 -4.02 6.43 -6.34
C ILE A 811 -3.42 5.52 -5.26
N ASN A 812 -2.72 4.47 -5.71
CA ASN A 812 -2.02 3.55 -4.82
C ASN A 812 -0.50 3.71 -5.01
N ASP A 813 0.22 4.02 -3.92
CA ASP A 813 1.67 3.84 -3.90
C ASP A 813 1.97 2.34 -3.71
N ILE A 814 2.37 1.70 -4.80
CA ILE A 814 2.72 0.27 -4.84
C ILE A 814 4.09 -0.03 -4.20
N THR A 815 4.75 0.98 -3.64
CA THR A 815 5.98 0.85 -2.86
C THR A 815 5.73 0.82 -1.35
N TRP A 816 4.54 1.20 -0.90
CA TRP A 816 4.15 1.03 0.49
C TRP A 816 3.93 -0.44 0.84
N LEU A 817 4.12 -0.75 2.11
CA LEU A 817 3.73 -2.04 2.66
C LEU A 817 2.20 -2.08 2.79
N HIS A 818 1.57 -3.19 2.41
CA HIS A 818 0.12 -3.35 2.46
C HIS A 818 -0.23 -4.58 3.30
N SER A 819 -1.35 -4.50 4.02
CA SER A 819 -1.95 -5.63 4.72
C SER A 819 -2.63 -6.61 3.76
N PRO A 820 -3.04 -7.81 4.22
CA PRO A 820 -3.85 -8.74 3.41
C PRO A 820 -5.13 -8.12 2.83
N ASN A 821 -5.80 -7.24 3.60
CA ASN A 821 -6.96 -6.48 3.12
C ASN A 821 -6.59 -5.23 2.29
N ARG A 822 -5.31 -5.06 1.94
CA ARG A 822 -4.76 -3.97 1.12
C ARG A 822 -4.83 -2.58 1.76
N ALA A 823 -4.81 -2.51 3.09
CA ALA A 823 -4.61 -1.24 3.79
C ALA A 823 -3.12 -0.88 3.79
N ALA A 824 -2.80 0.38 3.51
CA ALA A 824 -1.43 0.85 3.42
C ALA A 824 -0.85 1.16 4.81
N VAL A 825 0.38 0.71 5.07
CA VAL A 825 1.11 1.02 6.29
C VAL A 825 1.94 2.28 6.08
N VAL A 826 1.44 3.41 6.57
CA VAL A 826 1.99 4.75 6.35
C VAL A 826 2.07 5.50 7.69
N PRO A 827 3.07 5.20 8.53
CA PRO A 827 3.13 5.71 9.91
C PRO A 827 3.11 7.25 10.00
N TRP A 828 3.85 7.94 9.13
CA TRP A 828 3.93 9.39 9.12
C TRP A 828 2.58 10.07 8.79
N GLY A 829 1.62 9.33 8.23
CA GLY A 829 0.26 9.81 7.98
C GLY A 829 -0.46 10.21 9.27
N LEU A 830 -0.26 9.45 10.36
CA LEU A 830 -0.81 9.77 11.68
C LEU A 830 -0.24 11.10 12.20
N ARG A 831 1.08 11.28 12.09
CA ARG A 831 1.74 12.53 12.50
C ARG A 831 1.21 13.73 11.71
N LYS A 832 1.05 13.59 10.38
CA LYS A 832 0.48 14.65 9.54
C LYS A 832 -0.96 14.99 9.92
N LEU A 833 -1.79 13.98 10.16
CA LEU A 833 -3.14 14.17 10.64
C LEU A 833 -3.18 14.93 11.98
N LEU A 834 -2.38 14.51 12.96
CA LEU A 834 -2.32 15.16 14.27
C LEU A 834 -1.92 16.64 14.15
N LYS A 835 -0.95 16.94 13.29
CA LYS A 835 -0.55 18.32 12.96
C LYS A 835 -1.67 19.09 12.28
N TRP A 836 -2.39 18.47 11.34
CA TRP A 836 -3.50 19.09 10.63
C TRP A 836 -4.63 19.44 11.60
N VAL A 837 -5.01 18.52 12.51
CA VAL A 837 -6.00 18.76 13.56
C VAL A 837 -5.58 19.94 14.45
N LYS A 838 -4.33 19.96 14.95
CA LYS A 838 -3.82 21.07 15.75
C LYS A 838 -3.83 22.39 14.98
N SER A 839 -3.39 22.38 13.72
CA SER A 839 -3.33 23.58 12.88
C SER A 839 -4.73 24.15 12.59
N LYS A 840 -5.73 23.29 12.50
CA LYS A 840 -7.08 23.66 12.10
C LYS A 840 -7.97 24.05 13.28
N TYR A 841 -7.93 23.26 14.36
CA TYR A 841 -8.82 23.41 15.51
C TYR A 841 -8.10 23.98 16.75
N GLY A 842 -6.81 24.27 16.65
CA GLY A 842 -6.02 24.83 17.75
C GLY A 842 -5.49 23.74 18.70
N ASP A 843 -5.01 24.19 19.86
CA ASP A 843 -4.36 23.32 20.84
C ASP A 843 -5.36 22.60 21.75
N ILE A 844 -6.03 21.58 21.21
CA ILE A 844 -7.04 20.77 21.90
C ILE A 844 -6.39 19.45 22.37
N PRO A 845 -6.75 18.90 23.55
CA PRO A 845 -6.36 17.55 23.94
C PRO A 845 -6.81 16.50 22.90
N ILE A 846 -5.87 15.73 22.34
CA ILE A 846 -6.15 14.73 21.30
C ILE A 846 -6.00 13.31 21.85
N TYR A 847 -6.93 12.43 21.49
CA TYR A 847 -6.86 10.99 21.74
C TYR A 847 -6.95 10.22 20.43
N VAL A 848 -5.99 9.31 20.19
CA VAL A 848 -6.09 8.32 19.12
C VAL A 848 -6.91 7.15 19.67
N MET A 849 -8.21 7.13 19.38
CA MET A 849 -9.20 6.22 19.96
C MET A 849 -9.23 4.84 19.31
N ALA A 850 -8.70 4.68 18.10
CA ALA A 850 -8.43 3.40 17.47
C ALA A 850 -7.35 3.56 16.39
N ASN A 851 -6.34 2.69 16.43
CA ASN A 851 -5.31 2.57 15.40
C ASN A 851 -4.82 1.12 15.33
N GLY A 852 -4.85 0.51 14.15
CA GLY A 852 -4.55 -0.91 14.02
C GLY A 852 -4.55 -1.41 12.59
N ILE A 853 -4.08 -2.64 12.40
CA ILE A 853 -3.94 -3.26 11.08
C ILE A 853 -4.32 -4.73 11.13
N ASP A 854 -4.91 -5.23 10.05
CA ASP A 854 -5.10 -6.67 9.85
C ASP A 854 -3.77 -7.34 9.51
N ASP A 855 -3.61 -8.59 9.94
CA ASP A 855 -2.45 -9.42 9.60
C ASP A 855 -2.94 -10.82 9.19
N ASP A 856 -2.14 -11.55 8.42
CA ASP A 856 -2.48 -12.89 7.96
C ASP A 856 -2.28 -13.90 9.09
N GLN A 857 -3.34 -14.65 9.43
CA GLN A 857 -3.28 -15.72 10.43
C GLN A 857 -2.29 -16.84 10.06
N ASN A 858 -1.97 -17.00 8.77
CA ASN A 858 -1.00 -17.98 8.27
C ASN A 858 0.43 -17.44 8.24
N MET A 859 0.64 -16.13 8.36
CA MET A 859 1.96 -15.53 8.41
C MET A 859 2.50 -15.57 9.83
N VAL A 860 3.73 -16.10 9.94
CA VAL A 860 4.49 -16.32 11.17
C VAL A 860 4.47 -15.08 12.09
N HIS A 861 3.89 -15.22 13.29
CA HIS A 861 4.12 -14.34 14.46
C HIS A 861 3.67 -12.87 14.37
N ASP A 862 2.66 -12.52 13.56
CA ASP A 862 2.02 -11.20 13.62
C ASP A 862 2.98 -10.00 13.36
N LYS A 863 3.94 -10.24 12.45
CA LYS A 863 5.07 -9.32 12.22
C LYS A 863 4.67 -7.99 11.58
N LEU A 864 3.61 -7.95 10.77
CA LEU A 864 3.14 -6.69 10.20
C LEU A 864 2.58 -5.81 11.31
N ARG A 865 1.78 -6.39 12.22
CA ARG A 865 1.18 -5.66 13.33
C ARG A 865 2.22 -5.13 14.30
N VAL A 866 3.25 -5.92 14.65
CA VAL A 866 4.38 -5.47 15.47
C VAL A 866 5.05 -4.25 14.83
N TYR A 867 5.40 -4.33 13.54
CA TYR A 867 5.98 -3.20 12.81
C TYR A 867 5.05 -1.99 12.77
N TYR A 868 3.76 -2.19 12.54
CA TYR A 868 2.76 -1.13 12.50
C TYR A 868 2.67 -0.39 13.84
N ILE A 869 2.47 -1.11 14.94
CA ILE A 869 2.37 -0.54 16.30
C ILE A 869 3.63 0.26 16.65
N GLN A 870 4.81 -0.33 16.44
CA GLN A 870 6.09 0.32 16.71
C GLN A 870 6.19 1.69 16.01
N ASN A 871 5.91 1.74 14.71
CA ASN A 871 6.15 2.94 13.93
C ASN A 871 5.04 3.99 14.07
N TYR A 872 3.77 3.59 14.15
CA TYR A 872 2.68 4.55 14.34
C TYR A 872 2.74 5.21 15.73
N ILE A 873 3.07 4.48 16.79
CA ILE A 873 3.27 5.07 18.12
C ILE A 873 4.50 5.99 18.11
N ASN A 874 5.57 5.64 17.40
CA ASN A 874 6.75 6.52 17.30
C ASN A 874 6.43 7.83 16.55
N GLU A 875 5.63 7.77 15.48
CA GLU A 875 5.17 8.97 14.77
C GLU A 875 4.21 9.82 15.61
N ALA A 876 3.39 9.19 16.46
CA ALA A 876 2.60 9.89 17.47
C ALA A 876 3.49 10.57 18.53
N LEU A 877 4.59 9.92 18.94
CA LEU A 877 5.59 10.51 19.83
C LEU A 877 6.28 11.72 19.17
N LYS A 878 6.60 11.65 17.87
CA LYS A 878 7.12 12.79 17.11
C LYS A 878 6.12 13.94 17.07
N ALA A 879 4.84 13.67 16.87
CA ALA A 879 3.81 14.71 16.92
C ALA A 879 3.79 15.41 18.29
N TYR A 880 3.90 14.66 19.39
CA TYR A 880 4.01 15.19 20.74
C TYR A 880 5.32 15.99 20.95
N ALA A 881 6.47 15.37 20.73
CA ALA A 881 7.77 15.90 21.11
C ALA A 881 8.32 16.97 20.14
N LEU A 882 8.06 16.84 18.84
CA LEU A 882 8.62 17.70 17.80
C LEU A 882 7.62 18.74 17.27
N ASP A 883 6.33 18.40 17.23
CA ASP A 883 5.28 19.29 16.72
C ASP A 883 4.41 19.91 17.82
N ASN A 884 4.72 19.63 19.08
CA ASN A 884 4.01 20.13 20.26
C ASN A 884 2.50 19.83 20.22
N VAL A 885 2.10 18.68 19.68
CA VAL A 885 0.70 18.23 19.70
C VAL A 885 0.34 17.78 21.11
N ASN A 886 -0.78 18.28 21.64
CA ASN A 886 -1.32 17.91 22.94
C ASN A 886 -1.97 16.50 22.92
N LEU A 887 -1.15 15.47 22.67
CA LEU A 887 -1.58 14.09 22.60
C LEU A 887 -1.67 13.48 24.00
N GLN A 888 -2.82 12.90 24.34
CA GLN A 888 -3.14 12.45 25.70
C GLN A 888 -3.40 10.95 25.82
N GLY A 889 -3.51 10.23 24.70
CA GLY A 889 -3.70 8.79 24.73
C GLY A 889 -3.69 8.13 23.36
N TYR A 890 -3.43 6.83 23.38
CA TYR A 890 -3.31 5.97 22.22
C TYR A 890 -3.97 4.62 22.47
N PHE A 891 -4.88 4.23 21.58
CA PHE A 891 -5.67 3.02 21.70
C PHE A 891 -5.43 2.12 20.48
N VAL A 892 -4.88 0.93 20.72
CA VAL A 892 -4.64 -0.06 19.65
C VAL A 892 -5.95 -0.75 19.27
N TYR A 893 -6.16 -0.99 17.99
CA TYR A 893 -7.25 -1.79 17.44
C TYR A 893 -6.71 -3.14 16.91
N SER A 894 -7.14 -4.31 17.41
CA SER A 894 -8.21 -4.57 18.38
C SER A 894 -7.78 -5.56 19.48
N PHE A 895 -8.61 -5.75 20.50
CA PHE A 895 -8.31 -6.62 21.64
C PHE A 895 -8.17 -8.10 21.23
N ASN A 896 -9.08 -8.66 20.43
CA ASN A 896 -9.10 -10.09 20.10
C ASN A 896 -9.73 -10.42 18.74
N ASP A 897 -9.31 -11.54 18.16
CA ASP A 897 -9.80 -12.01 16.84
C ASP A 897 -11.23 -12.56 16.86
N ARG A 898 -11.80 -12.85 18.04
CA ARG A 898 -13.17 -13.38 18.15
C ARG A 898 -14.19 -12.28 17.84
N THR A 899 -13.97 -11.08 18.36
CA THR A 899 -14.84 -9.92 18.10
C THR A 899 -14.45 -9.15 16.85
N ALA A 900 -13.15 -9.11 16.52
CA ALA A 900 -12.62 -8.44 15.33
C ALA A 900 -11.59 -9.32 14.60
N PRO A 901 -12.05 -10.25 13.72
CA PRO A 901 -11.18 -11.21 13.06
C PRO A 901 -10.01 -10.57 12.32
N LYS A 902 -8.81 -11.13 12.53
CA LYS A 902 -7.52 -10.70 11.97
C LYS A 902 -6.92 -9.41 12.53
N TYR A 903 -7.61 -8.69 13.41
CA TYR A 903 -7.11 -7.43 14.00
C TYR A 903 -6.65 -7.59 15.46
N GLY A 904 -7.02 -8.68 16.13
CA GLY A 904 -6.85 -8.86 17.56
C GLY A 904 -5.40 -9.02 18.01
N LEU A 905 -5.03 -8.45 19.16
CA LEU A 905 -3.77 -8.76 19.86
C LEU A 905 -3.80 -10.14 20.53
N TYR A 906 -4.99 -10.66 20.83
CA TYR A 906 -5.21 -12.06 21.19
C TYR A 906 -5.79 -12.85 20.01
N GLY A 907 -5.15 -13.96 19.67
CA GLY A 907 -5.71 -14.98 18.79
C GLY A 907 -6.81 -15.76 19.51
N TYR A 908 -7.81 -16.24 18.77
CA TYR A 908 -8.87 -17.09 19.31
C TYR A 908 -8.94 -18.41 18.56
N VAL A 909 -8.37 -19.47 19.14
CA VAL A 909 -8.28 -20.80 18.52
C VAL A 909 -8.80 -21.85 19.51
N ALA A 910 -9.66 -22.76 19.03
CA ALA A 910 -10.21 -23.86 19.84
C ALA A 910 -10.78 -23.42 21.21
N ASN A 911 -11.52 -22.30 21.22
CA ASN A 911 -12.11 -21.68 22.43
C ASN A 911 -11.12 -21.17 23.49
N GLN A 912 -9.87 -20.89 23.09
CA GLN A 912 -8.86 -20.31 23.97
C GLN A 912 -8.32 -19.01 23.37
N TYR A 913 -8.07 -18.03 24.25
CA TYR A 913 -7.34 -16.82 23.90
C TYR A 913 -5.85 -17.09 24.03
N GLN A 914 -5.08 -16.72 23.01
CA GLN A 914 -3.64 -16.86 23.01
C GLN A 914 -3.01 -15.49 22.72
N PRO A 915 -2.08 -15.00 23.56
CA PRO A 915 -1.41 -13.74 23.30
C PRO A 915 -0.57 -13.84 22.02
N LYS A 916 -0.65 -12.83 21.16
CA LYS A 916 0.22 -12.71 19.99
C LYS A 916 1.48 -11.92 20.35
N PRO A 917 2.56 -12.02 19.56
CA PRO A 917 3.78 -11.22 19.76
C PRO A 917 3.53 -9.71 19.79
N SER A 918 2.52 -9.22 19.06
CA SER A 918 2.08 -7.82 19.10
C SER A 918 1.52 -7.39 20.45
N MET A 919 0.90 -8.30 21.22
CA MET A 919 0.44 -8.03 22.59
C MET A 919 1.64 -7.76 23.50
N GLU A 920 2.62 -8.67 23.49
CA GLU A 920 3.83 -8.55 24.31
C GLU A 920 4.61 -7.28 23.94
N HIS A 921 4.76 -7.02 22.64
CA HIS A 921 5.43 -5.82 22.15
C HIS A 921 4.71 -4.52 22.54
N TYR A 922 3.37 -4.50 22.49
CA TYR A 922 2.62 -3.33 22.93
C TYR A 922 2.77 -3.11 24.44
N ARG A 923 2.72 -4.18 25.24
CA ARG A 923 3.00 -4.12 26.68
C ARG A 923 4.38 -3.53 26.98
N GLU A 924 5.41 -3.95 26.25
CA GLU A 924 6.77 -3.38 26.41
C GLU A 924 6.82 -1.87 26.17
N ILE A 925 6.08 -1.37 25.18
CA ILE A 925 5.98 0.08 24.89
C ILE A 925 5.26 0.80 26.03
N ILE A 926 4.19 0.21 26.58
CA ILE A 926 3.44 0.76 27.72
C ILE A 926 4.32 0.82 28.97
N ASP A 927 5.02 -0.27 29.29
CA ASP A 927 5.88 -0.38 30.47
C ASP A 927 7.03 0.62 30.44
N LYS A 928 7.54 0.91 29.25
CA LYS A 928 8.57 1.94 29.00
C LYS A 928 7.99 3.34 28.80
N ASN A 929 6.67 3.47 28.76
CA ASN A 929 5.94 4.70 28.43
C ASN A 929 6.46 5.38 27.15
N GLY A 930 6.73 4.62 26.10
CA GLY A 930 7.28 5.09 24.82
C GLY A 930 8.55 4.34 24.40
N PHE A 931 9.54 5.10 23.91
CA PHE A 931 10.79 4.57 23.35
C PHE A 931 12.02 5.23 24.01
N PRO A 932 12.25 5.02 25.32
CA PRO A 932 13.38 5.60 26.01
C PRO A 932 14.70 5.03 25.46
N GLY A 933 15.65 5.91 25.17
CA GLY A 933 17.04 5.60 24.88
C GLY A 933 17.93 5.64 26.12
N PRO A 934 19.23 5.29 26.00
CA PRO A 934 20.18 5.26 27.11
C PRO A 934 20.33 6.59 27.84
N ASP A 935 20.23 7.70 27.10
CA ASP A 935 20.37 9.06 27.62
C ASP A 935 19.02 9.72 27.95
N THR A 936 17.91 8.98 27.86
CA THR A 936 16.58 9.52 28.19
C THR A 936 16.47 9.68 29.71
N PRO A 937 16.19 10.88 30.24
CA PRO A 937 16.04 11.07 31.67
C PRO A 937 14.98 10.14 32.23
N GLU A 938 15.24 9.47 33.36
CA GLU A 938 14.21 8.73 34.08
C GLU A 938 13.10 9.70 34.49
N VAL A 939 11.98 9.65 33.78
CA VAL A 939 10.77 10.37 34.18
C VAL A 939 10.16 9.59 35.34
N LEU A 940 10.50 9.99 36.57
CA LEU A 940 9.76 9.57 37.75
C LEU A 940 8.35 10.17 37.65
N CYS A 941 7.43 9.39 37.08
CA CYS A 941 6.03 9.72 37.16
C CYS A 941 5.62 9.63 38.64
N PRO A 942 5.20 10.74 39.26
CA PRO A 942 4.68 10.66 40.61
C PRO A 942 3.50 9.70 40.59
N GLU A 943 3.47 8.74 41.52
CA GLU A 943 2.21 8.04 41.81
C GLU A 943 1.18 9.14 42.01
N GLU A 944 0.14 9.19 41.16
CA GLU A 944 -0.96 10.09 41.40
C GLU A 944 -1.49 9.75 42.79
N ILE A 945 -1.15 10.59 43.76
CA ILE A 945 -1.78 10.61 45.06
C ILE A 945 -3.22 10.94 44.75
N ALA A 946 -4.05 9.91 44.61
CA ALA A 946 -5.48 10.04 44.59
C ALA A 946 -5.82 10.93 45.78
N LEU A 947 -6.29 12.14 45.48
CA LEU A 947 -6.42 13.25 46.43
C LEU A 947 -7.54 12.94 47.42
N CYS A 948 -7.24 12.05 48.38
CA CYS A 948 -7.98 11.73 49.58
C CYS A 948 -7.12 10.79 50.46
N THR A 949 -6.09 11.32 51.11
CA THR A 949 -5.33 10.63 52.16
C THR A 949 -6.25 10.13 53.29
N GLU A 950 -7.40 10.76 53.49
CA GLU A 950 -8.42 10.32 54.44
C GLU A 950 -9.23 9.11 53.96
N CYS A 951 -9.37 8.89 52.65
CA CYS A 951 -10.18 7.78 52.11
C CYS A 951 -9.46 6.43 52.22
N HIS A 952 -8.14 6.38 52.11
CA HIS A 952 -7.37 5.13 52.25
C HIS A 952 -7.41 4.61 53.69
N PHE A 953 -7.43 5.52 54.67
CA PHE A 953 -7.53 5.20 56.10
C PHE A 953 -8.91 4.59 56.47
N PHE A 954 -10.00 5.10 55.90
CA PHE A 954 -11.35 4.59 56.16
C PHE A 954 -11.75 3.36 55.31
N ARG A 955 -11.17 3.19 54.12
CA ARG A 955 -11.54 2.09 53.20
C ARG A 955 -10.93 0.74 53.58
N THR A 956 -9.70 0.73 54.09
CA THR A 956 -8.99 -0.50 54.50
C THR A 956 -9.43 -1.05 55.86
N ARG A 957 -10.04 -0.22 56.72
CA ARG A 957 -10.43 -0.62 58.09
C ARG A 957 -11.95 -0.61 58.34
N LYS A 958 -12.77 -0.58 57.29
CA LYS A 958 -14.24 -0.58 57.43
C LYS A 958 -14.75 -1.82 58.17
N SER A 959 -14.16 -2.98 57.92
CA SER A 959 -14.40 -4.24 58.63
C SER A 959 -13.91 -4.20 60.08
N LEU A 960 -12.76 -3.57 60.34
CA LEU A 960 -12.21 -3.40 61.69
C LEU A 960 -13.04 -2.43 62.54
N LEU A 961 -13.49 -1.31 61.97
CA LEU A 961 -14.37 -0.34 62.62
C LEU A 961 -15.77 -0.93 62.88
N ALA A 962 -16.32 -1.70 61.93
CA ALA A 962 -17.55 -2.44 62.16
C ALA A 962 -17.38 -3.51 63.26
N PHE A 963 -16.25 -4.22 63.29
CA PHE A 963 -15.92 -5.21 64.32
C PHE A 963 -15.73 -4.58 65.71
N ILE A 964 -15.00 -3.46 65.80
CA ILE A 964 -14.84 -2.70 67.05
C ILE A 964 -16.19 -2.16 67.52
N SER A 965 -17.02 -1.62 66.62
CA SER A 965 -18.36 -1.16 66.96
C SER A 965 -19.26 -2.31 67.45
N PHE A 966 -19.14 -3.50 66.85
CA PHE A 966 -19.84 -4.70 67.31
C PHE A 966 -19.38 -5.15 68.70
N ILE A 967 -18.07 -5.13 68.98
CA ILE A 967 -17.52 -5.43 70.31
C ILE A 967 -18.00 -4.39 71.32
N PHE A 968 -18.02 -3.11 70.96
CA PHE A 968 -18.46 -2.04 71.84
C PHE A 968 -19.95 -2.14 72.18
N VAL A 969 -20.79 -2.45 71.19
CA VAL A 969 -22.22 -2.73 71.40
C VAL A 969 -22.41 -3.98 72.25
N ALA A 970 -21.68 -5.06 71.99
CA ALA A 970 -21.74 -6.27 72.81
C ALA A 970 -21.30 -6.01 74.26
N PHE A 971 -20.27 -5.19 74.47
CA PHE A 971 -19.79 -4.78 75.79
C PHE A 971 -20.83 -3.94 76.55
N ILE A 972 -21.45 -2.96 75.88
CA ILE A 972 -22.53 -2.15 76.46
C ILE A 972 -23.74 -3.02 76.82
N VAL A 973 -24.16 -3.92 75.94
CA VAL A 973 -25.27 -4.84 76.21
C VAL A 973 -24.95 -5.75 77.39
N THR A 974 -23.70 -6.23 77.49
CA THR A 974 -23.25 -7.08 78.61
C THR A 974 -23.23 -6.31 79.93
N ILE A 975 -22.71 -5.08 79.96
CA ILE A 975 -22.76 -4.21 81.15
C ILE A 975 -24.20 -3.87 81.53
N PHE A 976 -25.07 -3.62 80.55
CA PHE A 976 -26.50 -3.39 80.78
C PHE A 976 -27.16 -4.62 81.42
N PHE A 977 -26.87 -5.84 80.93
CA PHE A 977 -27.37 -7.06 81.57
C PHE A 977 -26.79 -7.27 82.97
N ILE A 978 -25.50 -7.03 83.20
CA ILE A 978 -24.87 -7.15 84.52
C ILE A 978 -25.47 -6.14 85.51
N THR A 979 -25.66 -4.88 85.10
CA THR A 979 -26.28 -3.85 85.94
C THR A 979 -27.78 -4.09 86.16
N TYR A 980 -28.51 -4.56 85.14
CA TYR A 980 -29.93 -4.92 85.26
C TYR A 980 -30.13 -6.11 86.22
N TYR A 981 -29.31 -7.16 86.12
CA TYR A 981 -29.43 -8.33 86.99
C TYR A 981 -28.86 -8.10 88.39
N SER A 982 -27.77 -7.34 88.56
CA SER A 982 -27.26 -6.97 89.91
C SER A 982 -28.27 -6.12 90.68
N LYS A 983 -28.94 -5.13 90.05
CA LYS A 983 -30.06 -4.39 90.67
C LYS A 983 -31.28 -5.27 90.97
N ARG A 984 -31.49 -6.35 90.23
CA ARG A 984 -32.62 -7.26 90.43
C ARG A 984 -32.37 -8.28 91.54
N VAL A 985 -31.10 -8.62 91.81
CA VAL A 985 -30.68 -9.46 92.95
C VAL A 985 -30.75 -8.67 94.27
N GLU A 986 -30.40 -7.38 94.27
CA GLU A 986 -30.54 -6.52 95.47
C GLU A 986 -32.00 -6.28 95.89
N ARG A 987 -32.96 -6.35 94.95
CA ARG A 987 -34.41 -6.24 95.26
C ARG A 987 -35.06 -7.54 95.73
N ARG A 988 -34.34 -8.66 95.76
CA ARG A 988 -34.85 -9.93 96.34
C ARG A 988 -34.35 -10.21 97.76
N TYR A 989 -33.50 -9.34 98.32
CA TYR A 989 -32.96 -9.43 99.68
C TYR A 989 -33.26 -8.21 100.56
N LYS A 990 -34.38 -7.52 100.30
CA LYS A 990 -35.02 -6.60 101.25
C LYS A 990 -36.45 -7.00 101.50
#